data_AF-A0A0W0ZJP3-F1
#
_entry.id   AF-A0A0W0ZJP3-F1
#
_cell.length_a   1.000
_cell.length_b   1.000
_cell.length_c   1.000
_cell.angle_alpha   90.00
_cell.angle_beta   90.00
_cell.angle_gamma   90.00
#
_symmetry.space_group_name_H-M   'P 1'
#
loop_
_entity.id
_entity.type
_entity.pdbx_description
1 polymer ?
#
loop_
_entity_poly.entity_id
_entity_poly.type
_entity_poly.pdbx_seq_one_letter_code
_entity_poly.pdbx_strand_id
1 'polypeptide(L)'
;MMIILFGVIMGFPLTDFLTYGDDGQPIFDATFTDGRKATSYQDYLRVLDEVTQICGNEDDAPLSKAYVQKLAKILLQKYQEHLRDTQNDWYGKNNPKLYTVAKQLEAFAFLTGEQEAIRGVLEEFPLLNSIKCHYEDYQGDNFLNKVDPLKFKNFDRDLLTLQMMIRVLDPRYINQRDDQVCGVNAFVHNMALFNPLKYVKITAELAATGVCDLKEFAGKEGVLRIEVTQAVANKKSSAGDTLHDVDHIILNGIRSSENTTVGYSAEGAELAKQLFGVTTHHEVNRWMKQAGYHHVQNIPINDKERIKQLQLLIQDGYMVGFAGTGSLAAYILNPEDGAPKDQNAVQRFMDGHFFIVRNIEFDEQNDKVNIRIMTWGEEKSASIPLDVWKKNIGLVGTAVVGQDPYMDFMLRAKARGIDDIQRNTYCSPEAYCLNVRSILEDIPGYEHINKLVDEAFKHKNGITWLQAAKEIQDAIEALPREKASMVPSKISIIPVVTPEVKAEFDRIHLLSERKEKIEALEKLVAQDNIEVQRQLIPLYAQEGQWEKVRELFTNIKSYSRTDQEIMLECLEQGCDLVRCIKPVVVTVPADINELIDENKKLNINAKDLIRSLSEITDLPKGGHFTYGLRGRLLEVINSRLREEGREVEHLHDVTLYKKDVYHFIALLDKEIQCMDPSHKIMNKEQRTEFGTALIDKVKAKEQPNAQVDAQLQANLSYKPNKTLNKIREFFLKVASVFDKNIITKGVEKTKALKGKLDVIKEGDLEQQAAIALQRSTNMSS
;
A
#
# COMPACT_ATOMS: atom_id res chain seq x y z
N MET A 1 58.09 -20.67 37.46
CA MET A 1 57.15 -21.81 37.52
C MET A 1 55.77 -21.21 37.73
N MET A 2 55.10 -20.85 36.63
CA MET A 2 53.83 -20.13 36.62
C MET A 2 52.82 -21.11 36.02
N ILE A 3 51.87 -21.55 36.85
CA ILE A 3 50.87 -22.56 36.47
C ILE A 3 49.92 -21.90 35.46
N ILE A 4 50.01 -22.36 34.22
CA ILE A 4 49.00 -22.14 33.18
C ILE A 4 47.87 -23.14 33.47
N LEU A 5 46.72 -22.66 33.93
CA LEU A 5 45.48 -23.43 33.94
C LEU A 5 44.81 -23.27 32.56
N PHE A 6 45.02 -24.25 31.68
CA PHE A 6 43.95 -24.74 30.80
C PHE A 6 42.87 -25.30 31.74
N GLY A 7 41.55 -25.09 31.63
CA GLY A 7 40.71 -24.77 30.50
C GLY A 7 39.51 -25.71 30.55
N VAL A 8 38.39 -25.25 31.12
CA VAL A 8 37.01 -25.69 30.83
C VAL A 8 36.15 -24.47 31.12
N ILE A 9 35.54 -23.87 30.09
CA ILE A 9 34.45 -22.90 30.30
C ILE A 9 33.28 -23.75 30.82
N MET A 10 32.96 -23.65 32.12
CA MET A 10 31.79 -24.32 32.68
C MET A 10 30.54 -23.62 32.12
N GLY A 11 29.62 -24.39 31.54
CA GLY A 11 28.34 -23.85 31.08
C GLY A 11 27.53 -23.27 32.26
N PHE A 12 26.72 -22.26 31.98
CA PHE A 12 25.81 -21.62 32.94
C PHE A 12 24.48 -22.39 33.01
N PRO A 13 24.22 -23.15 34.09
CA PRO A 13 22.97 -23.88 34.25
C PRO A 13 21.83 -22.96 34.69
N LEU A 14 20.60 -23.24 34.25
CA LEU A 14 19.41 -22.50 34.72
C LEU A 14 19.24 -22.59 36.25
N THR A 15 19.59 -23.73 36.84
CA THR A 15 19.48 -23.97 38.29
C THR A 15 20.25 -22.98 39.15
N ASP A 16 21.32 -22.38 38.63
CA ASP A 16 22.12 -21.38 39.36
C ASP A 16 21.38 -20.04 39.52
N PHE A 17 20.36 -19.80 38.69
CA PHE A 17 19.52 -18.60 38.72
C PHE A 17 18.16 -18.85 39.40
N LEU A 18 17.91 -20.08 39.84
CA LEU A 18 16.72 -20.45 40.61
C LEU A 18 17.03 -20.37 42.11
N THR A 19 16.34 -19.47 42.79
CA THR A 19 16.25 -19.45 44.26
C THR A 19 14.95 -20.12 44.69
N TYR A 20 14.74 -20.34 45.99
CA TYR A 20 13.50 -20.93 46.51
C TYR A 20 12.92 -20.00 47.58
N GLY A 21 11.63 -19.71 47.47
CA GLY A 21 10.89 -18.96 48.50
C GLY A 21 10.67 -19.80 49.77
N ASP A 22 10.21 -19.14 50.83
CA ASP A 22 9.92 -19.78 52.13
C ASP A 22 8.82 -20.87 52.04
N ASP A 23 8.02 -20.85 50.97
CA ASP A 23 7.01 -21.85 50.63
C ASP A 23 7.57 -23.03 49.81
N GLY A 24 8.90 -23.07 49.59
CA GLY A 24 9.58 -24.08 48.79
C GLY A 24 9.37 -23.92 47.28
N GLN A 25 8.72 -22.85 46.83
CA GLN A 25 8.53 -22.59 45.40
C GLN A 25 9.79 -21.94 44.81
N PRO A 26 10.35 -22.48 43.70
CA PRO A 26 11.40 -21.79 42.97
C PRO A 26 10.99 -20.35 42.57
N ILE A 27 11.83 -19.37 42.89
CA ILE A 27 11.77 -17.97 42.48
C ILE A 27 12.96 -17.73 41.55
N PHE A 28 12.73 -17.09 40.40
CA PHE A 28 13.81 -16.72 39.49
C PHE A 28 14.43 -15.39 39.92
N ASP A 29 15.60 -15.43 40.59
CA ASP A 29 16.39 -14.24 40.95
C ASP A 29 17.43 -14.05 39.85
N ALA A 30 17.02 -13.45 38.74
CA ALA A 30 17.88 -13.23 37.58
C ALA A 30 19.01 -12.28 37.95
N THR A 31 20.21 -12.82 38.19
CA THR A 31 21.43 -12.06 38.39
C THR A 31 22.34 -12.24 37.19
N PHE A 32 22.99 -11.16 36.78
CA PHE A 32 24.06 -11.21 35.80
C PHE A 32 25.26 -11.97 36.40
N THR A 33 26.11 -12.49 35.52
CA THR A 33 27.38 -13.15 35.89
C THR A 33 28.33 -12.24 36.69
N ASP A 34 28.15 -10.91 36.61
CA ASP A 34 28.87 -9.92 37.42
C ASP A 34 28.23 -9.61 38.79
N GLY A 35 27.14 -10.30 39.15
CA GLY A 35 26.44 -10.18 40.43
C GLY A 35 25.36 -9.10 40.49
N ARG A 36 25.14 -8.34 39.41
CA ARG A 36 24.04 -7.35 39.35
C ARG A 36 22.69 -8.03 39.20
N LYS A 37 21.66 -7.56 39.92
CA LYS A 37 20.27 -8.04 39.75
C LYS A 37 19.64 -7.49 38.47
N ALA A 38 18.88 -8.32 37.77
CA ALA A 38 18.03 -7.91 36.68
C ALA A 38 16.81 -7.16 37.23
N THR A 39 16.60 -5.94 36.75
CA THR A 39 15.54 -5.04 37.23
C THR A 39 14.48 -4.76 36.17
N SER A 40 14.74 -5.07 34.90
CA SER A 40 13.83 -4.85 33.79
C SER A 40 13.52 -6.16 33.04
N TYR A 41 12.37 -6.23 32.37
CA TYR A 41 12.01 -7.36 31.49
C TYR A 41 13.14 -7.75 30.52
N GLN A 42 13.83 -6.76 29.95
CA GLN A 42 14.94 -6.95 29.03
C GLN A 42 16.19 -7.51 29.71
N ASP A 43 16.47 -7.12 30.96
CA ASP A 43 17.55 -7.71 31.75
C ASP A 43 17.28 -9.19 32.03
N TYR A 44 16.03 -9.57 32.33
CA TYR A 44 15.65 -10.97 32.55
C TYR A 44 15.91 -11.83 31.31
N LEU A 45 15.51 -11.35 30.12
CA LEU A 45 15.78 -12.07 28.86
C LEU A 45 17.28 -12.19 28.60
N ARG A 46 18.06 -11.15 28.90
CA ARG A 46 19.53 -11.17 28.73
C ARG A 46 20.19 -12.22 29.61
N VAL A 47 19.82 -12.32 30.89
CA VAL A 47 20.34 -13.35 31.80
C VAL A 47 19.99 -14.76 31.26
N LEU A 48 18.76 -14.95 30.79
CA LEU A 48 18.32 -16.26 30.31
C LEU A 48 18.98 -16.68 28.99
N ASP A 49 19.38 -15.74 28.13
CA ASP A 49 20.10 -16.07 26.89
C ASP A 49 21.55 -16.54 27.16
N GLU A 50 22.12 -16.24 28.33
CA GLU A 50 23.42 -16.77 28.77
C GLU A 50 23.36 -18.25 29.23
N VAL A 51 22.15 -18.79 29.45
CA VAL A 51 21.96 -20.19 29.88
C VAL A 51 22.35 -21.16 28.78
N THR A 52 23.21 -22.12 29.13
CA THR A 52 23.79 -23.11 28.19
C THR A 52 23.46 -24.55 28.56
N GLN A 53 22.84 -24.77 29.73
CA GLN A 53 22.28 -26.06 30.14
C GLN A 53 21.15 -25.82 31.16
N ILE A 54 20.23 -26.76 31.37
CA ILE A 54 19.16 -26.59 32.36
C ILE A 54 19.65 -26.93 33.76
N CYS A 55 20.23 -28.12 33.93
CA CYS A 55 20.72 -28.63 35.22
C CYS A 55 22.25 -28.68 35.23
N GLY A 56 22.87 -28.21 36.31
CA GLY A 56 24.33 -28.32 36.51
C GLY A 56 24.80 -29.69 36.98
N ASN A 57 23.92 -30.47 37.63
CA ASN A 57 24.18 -31.82 38.13
C ASN A 57 23.31 -32.86 37.41
N GLU A 58 23.88 -34.04 37.15
CA GLU A 58 23.14 -35.16 36.51
C GLU A 58 21.96 -35.65 37.37
N ASP A 59 22.06 -35.56 38.70
CA ASP A 59 21.01 -35.96 39.63
C ASP A 59 19.72 -35.13 39.50
N ASP A 60 19.85 -33.88 39.01
CA ASP A 60 18.73 -32.95 38.81
C ASP A 60 18.11 -33.07 37.41
N ALA A 61 18.71 -33.84 36.50
CA ALA A 61 18.22 -34.01 35.12
C ALA A 61 16.74 -34.44 35.02
N PRO A 62 16.19 -35.30 35.90
CA PRO A 62 14.77 -35.63 35.88
C PRO A 62 13.84 -34.44 36.15
N LEU A 63 14.34 -33.36 36.76
CA LEU A 63 13.58 -32.15 37.12
C LEU A 63 13.66 -31.05 36.04
N SER A 64 14.56 -31.18 35.06
CA SER A 64 14.81 -30.19 33.99
C SER A 64 13.52 -29.67 33.35
N LYS A 65 12.65 -30.58 32.92
CA LYS A 65 11.33 -30.25 32.34
C LYS A 65 10.44 -29.43 33.26
N ALA A 66 10.40 -29.78 34.54
CA ALA A 66 9.60 -29.05 35.53
C ALA A 66 10.14 -27.64 35.75
N TYR A 67 11.46 -27.46 35.73
CA TYR A 67 12.09 -26.14 35.78
C TYR A 67 11.71 -25.27 34.58
N VAL A 68 11.76 -25.82 33.36
CA VAL A 68 11.39 -25.09 32.13
C VAL A 68 9.90 -24.70 32.13
N GLN A 69 8.99 -25.61 32.51
CA GLN A 69 7.56 -25.31 32.62
C GLN A 69 7.29 -24.18 33.62
N LYS A 70 7.94 -24.24 34.79
CA LYS A 70 7.77 -23.20 35.80
C LYS A 70 8.34 -21.85 35.34
N LEU A 71 9.49 -21.85 34.68
CA LEU A 71 10.08 -20.65 34.11
C LEU A 71 9.15 -20.02 33.06
N ALA A 72 8.48 -20.83 32.24
CA ALA A 72 7.52 -20.34 31.26
C ALA A 72 6.37 -19.55 31.91
N LYS A 73 5.84 -20.05 33.04
CA LYS A 73 4.82 -19.34 33.83
C LYS A 73 5.34 -17.99 34.36
N ILE A 74 6.57 -17.97 34.89
CA ILE A 74 7.22 -16.74 35.39
C ILE A 74 7.45 -15.73 34.25
N LEU A 75 7.92 -16.21 33.09
CA LEU A 75 8.17 -15.37 31.92
C LEU A 75 6.87 -14.75 31.38
N LEU A 76 5.78 -15.53 31.31
CA LEU A 76 4.49 -15.01 30.87
C LEU A 76 3.92 -13.95 31.83
N GLN A 77 4.13 -14.09 33.14
CA GLN A 77 3.75 -13.05 34.12
C GLN A 77 4.55 -11.75 33.92
N LYS A 78 5.87 -11.84 33.73
CA LYS A 78 6.71 -10.67 33.43
C LYS A 78 6.39 -10.06 32.07
N TYR A 79 6.05 -10.89 31.10
CA TYR A 79 5.61 -10.44 29.79
C TYR A 79 4.26 -9.72 29.86
N GLN A 80 3.32 -10.19 30.69
CA GLN A 80 2.07 -9.50 30.97
C GLN A 80 2.29 -8.10 31.56
N GLU A 81 3.24 -7.94 32.48
CA GLU A 81 3.69 -6.63 32.99
C GLU A 81 4.23 -5.75 31.85
N HIS A 82 5.12 -6.30 31.01
CA HIS A 82 5.65 -5.58 29.85
C HIS A 82 4.57 -5.15 28.85
N LEU A 83 3.56 -6.00 28.63
CA LEU A 83 2.42 -5.71 27.76
C LEU A 83 1.56 -4.56 28.30
N ARG A 84 1.41 -4.43 29.62
CA ARG A 84 0.77 -3.25 30.25
C ARG A 84 1.57 -1.98 29.97
N ASP A 85 2.87 -2.01 30.19
CA ASP A 85 3.74 -0.85 30.03
C ASP A 85 3.82 -0.36 28.59
N THR A 86 3.66 -1.28 27.63
CA THR A 86 3.75 -1.00 26.18
C THR A 86 2.40 -1.02 25.47
N GLN A 87 1.28 -0.99 26.22
CA GLN A 87 -0.07 -1.17 25.68
C GLN A 87 -0.38 -0.26 24.48
N ASN A 88 0.06 1.00 24.52
CA ASN A 88 -0.15 1.97 23.45
C ASN A 88 0.51 1.57 22.11
N ASP A 89 1.54 0.73 22.13
CA ASP A 89 2.32 0.38 20.95
C ASP A 89 1.72 -0.79 20.16
N TRP A 90 0.84 -1.60 20.78
CA TRP A 90 0.33 -2.86 20.22
C TRP A 90 -1.18 -3.07 20.38
N TYR A 91 -1.80 -2.54 21.43
CA TYR A 91 -3.18 -2.85 21.80
C TYR A 91 -4.19 -1.93 21.10
N GLY A 92 -4.41 -2.19 19.81
CA GLY A 92 -5.44 -1.53 19.02
C GLY A 92 -6.10 -2.51 18.07
N LYS A 93 -7.42 -2.38 17.87
CA LYS A 93 -8.20 -3.25 16.94
C LYS A 93 -7.61 -3.27 15.53
N ASN A 94 -6.99 -2.15 15.13
CA ASN A 94 -6.38 -1.98 13.82
C ASN A 94 -4.85 -2.11 13.85
N ASN A 95 -4.23 -2.42 14.99
CA ASN A 95 -2.78 -2.56 15.09
C ASN A 95 -2.37 -3.99 14.69
N PRO A 96 -1.50 -4.19 13.68
CA PRO A 96 -1.05 -5.53 13.29
C PRO A 96 -0.28 -6.27 14.39
N LYS A 97 0.37 -5.56 15.32
CA LYS A 97 1.11 -6.19 16.44
C LYS A 97 0.20 -6.97 17.39
N LEU A 98 -1.10 -6.67 17.43
CA LEU A 98 -2.08 -7.46 18.19
C LEU A 98 -2.02 -8.95 17.81
N TYR A 99 -1.83 -9.25 16.51
CA TYR A 99 -1.65 -10.62 16.02
C TYR A 99 -0.34 -11.23 16.48
N THR A 100 0.75 -10.48 16.42
CA THR A 100 2.06 -10.95 16.91
C THR A 100 1.95 -11.38 18.37
N VAL A 101 1.37 -10.54 19.24
CA VAL A 101 1.19 -10.87 20.68
C VAL A 101 0.36 -12.13 20.87
N ALA A 102 -0.77 -12.27 20.16
CA ALA A 102 -1.59 -13.48 20.21
C ALA A 102 -0.79 -14.73 19.80
N LYS A 103 0.06 -14.63 18.78
CA LYS A 103 0.92 -15.75 18.34
C LYS A 103 2.15 -15.98 19.22
N GLN A 104 2.61 -15.00 19.98
CA GLN A 104 3.62 -15.21 21.03
C GLN A 104 3.03 -16.09 22.13
N LEU A 105 1.81 -15.78 22.59
CA LEU A 105 1.11 -16.61 23.57
C LEU A 105 0.89 -18.04 23.06
N GLU A 106 0.39 -18.20 21.82
CA GLU A 106 0.20 -19.52 21.21
C GLU A 106 1.53 -20.29 21.06
N ALA A 107 2.63 -19.61 20.76
CA ALA A 107 3.96 -20.21 20.70
C ALA A 107 4.42 -20.73 22.06
N PHE A 108 4.14 -20.02 23.16
CA PHE A 108 4.41 -20.51 24.51
C PHE A 108 3.62 -21.80 24.81
N ALA A 109 2.32 -21.84 24.49
CA ALA A 109 1.53 -23.05 24.65
C ALA A 109 2.08 -24.22 23.82
N PHE A 110 2.43 -23.98 22.55
CA PHE A 110 3.04 -24.99 21.69
C PHE A 110 4.36 -25.53 22.27
N LEU A 111 5.16 -24.67 22.89
CA LEU A 111 6.45 -25.05 23.47
C LEU A 111 6.31 -25.81 24.78
N THR A 112 5.47 -25.34 25.71
CA THR A 112 5.49 -25.78 27.12
C THR A 112 4.19 -26.38 27.63
N GLY A 113 3.08 -26.18 26.90
CA GLY A 113 1.73 -26.57 27.31
C GLY A 113 1.10 -25.65 28.36
N GLU A 114 1.74 -24.54 28.73
CA GLU A 114 1.22 -23.61 29.74
C GLU A 114 -0.12 -22.99 29.30
N GLN A 115 -1.15 -23.05 30.16
CA GLN A 115 -2.51 -22.58 29.84
C GLN A 115 -2.98 -21.48 30.80
N GLU A 116 -2.63 -21.60 32.07
CA GLU A 116 -3.17 -20.77 33.15
C GLU A 116 -2.65 -19.34 33.02
N ALA A 117 -1.34 -19.18 32.82
CA ALA A 117 -0.73 -17.87 32.62
C ALA A 117 -1.24 -17.19 31.33
N ILE A 118 -1.39 -17.96 30.25
CA ILE A 118 -1.93 -17.44 28.98
C ILE A 118 -3.35 -16.94 29.16
N ARG A 119 -4.21 -17.72 29.83
CA ARG A 119 -5.59 -17.32 30.12
C ARG A 119 -5.62 -16.01 30.91
N GLY A 120 -4.76 -15.86 31.92
CA GLY A 120 -4.63 -14.61 32.68
C GLY A 120 -4.33 -13.39 31.79
N VAL A 121 -3.46 -13.53 30.79
CA VAL A 121 -3.19 -12.46 29.81
C VAL A 121 -4.42 -12.17 28.93
N LEU A 122 -5.09 -13.21 28.43
CA LEU A 122 -6.27 -13.06 27.56
C LEU A 122 -7.48 -12.45 28.28
N GLU A 123 -7.62 -12.70 29.58
CA GLU A 123 -8.66 -12.10 30.44
C GLU A 123 -8.42 -10.59 30.65
N GLU A 124 -7.15 -10.17 30.82
CA GLU A 124 -6.79 -8.76 30.98
C GLU A 124 -6.86 -7.97 29.66
N PHE A 125 -6.49 -8.61 28.54
CA PHE A 125 -6.43 -7.98 27.22
C PHE A 125 -7.45 -8.60 26.23
N PRO A 126 -8.76 -8.34 26.40
CA PRO A 126 -9.82 -9.05 25.69
C PRO A 126 -9.80 -8.89 24.15
N LEU A 127 -9.16 -7.85 23.59
CA LEU A 127 -9.00 -7.75 22.12
C LEU A 127 -8.18 -8.92 21.54
N LEU A 128 -7.30 -9.56 22.32
CA LEU A 128 -6.56 -10.74 21.88
C LEU A 128 -7.49 -11.91 21.53
N ASN A 129 -8.65 -12.02 22.18
CA ASN A 129 -9.66 -13.05 21.88
C ASN A 129 -10.33 -12.87 20.51
N SER A 130 -10.17 -11.70 19.87
CA SER A 130 -10.62 -11.52 18.48
C SER A 130 -9.74 -12.25 17.47
N ILE A 131 -8.56 -12.72 17.89
CA ILE A 131 -7.61 -13.44 17.06
C ILE A 131 -7.69 -14.92 17.42
N LYS A 132 -7.90 -15.76 16.41
CA LYS A 132 -7.97 -17.22 16.60
C LYS A 132 -6.65 -17.73 17.18
N CYS A 133 -6.70 -18.19 18.42
CA CYS A 133 -5.59 -18.75 19.18
C CYS A 133 -5.97 -20.16 19.63
N HIS A 134 -5.14 -21.15 19.28
CA HIS A 134 -5.37 -22.57 19.56
C HIS A 134 -4.54 -23.06 20.75
N TYR A 135 -4.29 -22.19 21.72
CA TYR A 135 -3.36 -22.49 22.80
C TYR A 135 -3.78 -23.73 23.64
N GLU A 136 -5.08 -23.97 23.77
CA GLU A 136 -5.66 -25.13 24.46
C GLU A 136 -5.30 -26.47 23.81
N ASP A 137 -5.09 -26.49 22.49
CA ASP A 137 -4.76 -27.71 21.73
C ASP A 137 -3.39 -28.29 22.15
N TYR A 138 -2.53 -27.49 22.79
CA TYR A 138 -1.16 -27.88 23.17
C TYR A 138 -0.98 -28.29 24.63
N GLN A 139 -2.05 -28.37 25.43
CA GLN A 139 -1.94 -28.74 26.86
C GLN A 139 -1.25 -30.11 27.05
N GLY A 140 -1.61 -31.10 26.22
CA GLY A 140 -1.04 -32.44 26.25
C GLY A 140 0.00 -32.74 25.16
N ASP A 141 -0.07 -32.05 24.03
CA ASP A 141 0.84 -32.22 22.88
C ASP A 141 1.62 -30.91 22.62
N ASN A 142 2.71 -30.75 23.37
CA ASN A 142 3.65 -29.64 23.24
C ASN A 142 5.08 -30.16 23.04
N PHE A 143 5.94 -29.30 22.51
CA PHE A 143 7.32 -29.67 22.15
C PHE A 143 8.10 -30.25 23.33
N LEU A 144 8.05 -29.60 24.49
CA LEU A 144 8.76 -30.01 25.70
C LEU A 144 8.36 -31.42 26.17
N ASN A 145 7.08 -31.79 26.03
CA ASN A 145 6.55 -33.06 26.49
C ASN A 145 6.76 -34.24 25.54
N LYS A 146 7.22 -34.02 24.30
CA LYS A 146 7.50 -35.11 23.37
C LYS A 146 8.60 -36.02 23.93
N VAL A 147 8.56 -37.29 23.54
CA VAL A 147 9.54 -38.32 23.97
C VAL A 147 10.43 -38.81 22.85
N ASP A 148 10.11 -38.49 21.60
CA ASP A 148 10.92 -38.90 20.45
C ASP A 148 12.32 -38.27 20.52
N PRO A 149 13.38 -38.99 20.12
CA PRO A 149 14.73 -38.44 20.08
C PRO A 149 14.83 -37.31 19.03
N LEU A 150 15.65 -36.30 19.31
CA LEU A 150 15.95 -35.24 18.36
C LEU A 150 16.84 -35.74 17.22
N LYS A 151 16.66 -35.17 16.02
CA LYS A 151 17.61 -35.34 14.91
C LYS A 151 19.00 -34.83 15.28
N PHE A 152 19.04 -33.73 16.04
CA PHE A 152 20.24 -33.12 16.60
C PHE A 152 20.59 -33.81 17.92
N LYS A 153 21.26 -34.96 17.83
CA LYS A 153 21.48 -35.87 18.98
C LYS A 153 22.29 -35.28 20.14
N ASN A 154 23.06 -34.22 19.88
CA ASN A 154 23.89 -33.56 20.88
C ASN A 154 23.18 -32.37 21.56
N PHE A 155 21.93 -32.06 21.17
CA PHE A 155 21.18 -30.93 21.69
C PHE A 155 20.14 -31.41 22.71
N ASP A 156 19.86 -30.55 23.68
CA ASP A 156 18.89 -30.82 24.74
C ASP A 156 17.53 -30.16 24.44
N ARG A 157 16.44 -30.93 24.53
CA ARG A 157 15.08 -30.44 24.21
C ARG A 157 14.63 -29.35 25.17
N ASP A 158 14.99 -29.46 26.44
CA ASP A 158 14.55 -28.52 27.47
C ASP A 158 15.27 -27.17 27.30
N LEU A 159 16.57 -27.21 27.00
CA LEU A 159 17.36 -26.04 26.60
C LEU A 159 16.85 -25.40 25.30
N LEU A 160 16.54 -26.20 24.27
CA LEU A 160 15.96 -25.68 23.03
C LEU A 160 14.62 -24.98 23.28
N THR A 161 13.80 -25.52 24.18
CA THR A 161 12.54 -24.90 24.59
C THR A 161 12.77 -23.53 25.22
N LEU A 162 13.73 -23.43 26.15
CA LEU A 162 14.12 -22.15 26.76
C LEU A 162 14.60 -21.15 25.70
N GLN A 163 15.55 -21.55 24.85
CA GLN A 163 16.12 -20.66 23.84
C GLN A 163 15.07 -20.16 22.84
N MET A 164 14.12 -21.01 22.44
CA MET A 164 12.97 -20.61 21.60
C MET A 164 12.04 -19.63 22.30
N MET A 165 11.72 -19.83 23.60
CA MET A 165 10.87 -18.90 24.36
C MET A 165 11.45 -17.48 24.36
N ILE A 166 12.77 -17.34 24.60
CA ILE A 166 13.45 -16.04 24.61
C ILE A 166 13.32 -15.34 23.25
N ARG A 167 13.49 -16.07 22.15
CA ARG A 167 13.44 -15.54 20.76
C ARG A 167 12.02 -15.21 20.31
N VAL A 168 11.02 -15.93 20.83
CA VAL A 168 9.60 -15.58 20.67
C VAL A 168 9.28 -14.26 21.34
N LEU A 169 9.79 -14.06 22.56
CA LEU A 169 9.58 -12.84 23.33
C LEU A 169 10.32 -11.65 22.75
N ASP A 170 11.53 -11.85 22.26
CA ASP A 170 12.34 -10.83 21.64
C ASP A 170 13.22 -11.41 20.52
N PRO A 171 12.86 -11.19 19.24
CA PRO A 171 13.60 -11.72 18.12
C PRO A 171 15.07 -11.29 18.07
N ARG A 172 15.49 -10.21 18.75
CA ARG A 172 16.89 -9.73 18.77
C ARG A 172 17.88 -10.80 19.24
N TYR A 173 17.43 -11.78 20.01
CA TYR A 173 18.25 -12.91 20.48
C TYR A 173 18.48 -13.99 19.41
N ILE A 174 17.85 -13.91 18.24
CA ILE A 174 18.28 -14.69 17.08
C ILE A 174 19.59 -14.06 16.59
N ASN A 175 20.73 -14.65 16.92
CA ASN A 175 22.01 -13.99 16.67
C ASN A 175 22.95 -14.89 15.90
N GLN A 176 23.23 -14.55 14.63
CA GLN A 176 24.20 -15.26 13.80
C GLN A 176 25.63 -15.25 14.38
N ARG A 177 25.95 -14.33 15.30
CA ARG A 177 27.32 -14.10 15.80
C ARG A 177 28.30 -13.97 14.64
N ASP A 178 29.36 -14.75 14.62
CA ASP A 178 30.36 -14.74 13.55
C ASP A 178 30.03 -15.68 12.37
N ASP A 179 28.90 -16.41 12.41
CA ASP A 179 28.49 -17.26 11.30
C ASP A 179 28.05 -16.40 10.10
N GLN A 180 28.52 -16.78 8.91
CA GLN A 180 28.21 -16.14 7.64
C GLN A 180 26.83 -16.58 7.15
N VAL A 181 25.75 -16.11 7.79
CA VAL A 181 24.36 -16.49 7.45
C VAL A 181 23.40 -15.30 7.43
N CYS A 182 23.89 -14.09 7.18
CA CYS A 182 23.12 -12.85 7.33
C CYS A 182 21.82 -12.79 6.53
N GLY A 183 21.79 -13.32 5.30
CA GLY A 183 20.57 -13.37 4.49
C GLY A 183 19.48 -14.28 5.09
N VAL A 184 19.87 -15.45 5.59
CA VAL A 184 18.96 -16.38 6.28
C VAL A 184 18.54 -15.81 7.63
N ASN A 185 19.47 -15.21 8.37
CA ASN A 185 19.21 -14.54 9.63
C ASN A 185 18.13 -13.46 9.47
N ALA A 186 18.27 -12.57 8.47
CA ALA A 186 17.27 -11.55 8.18
C ALA A 186 15.88 -12.14 7.82
N PHE A 187 15.84 -13.28 7.12
CA PHE A 187 14.59 -13.97 6.80
C PHE A 187 13.92 -14.57 8.04
N VAL A 188 14.68 -15.29 8.87
CA VAL A 188 14.20 -15.97 10.08
C VAL A 188 13.77 -14.99 11.16
N HIS A 189 14.52 -13.91 11.36
CA HIS A 189 14.14 -12.84 12.29
C HIS A 189 12.80 -12.21 11.94
N ASN A 190 12.59 -11.85 10.67
CA ASN A 190 11.31 -11.28 10.26
C ASN A 190 10.18 -12.30 10.47
N MET A 191 10.42 -13.59 10.22
CA MET A 191 9.45 -14.64 10.51
C MET A 191 9.10 -14.69 12.01
N ALA A 192 10.09 -14.65 12.91
CA ALA A 192 9.86 -14.61 14.35
C ALA A 192 9.13 -13.35 14.80
N LEU A 193 9.41 -12.20 14.16
CA LEU A 193 8.82 -10.92 14.47
C LEU A 193 7.32 -10.84 14.13
N PHE A 194 6.91 -11.35 12.98
CA PHE A 194 5.53 -11.23 12.49
C PHE A 194 4.69 -12.49 12.75
N ASN A 195 5.33 -13.66 12.86
CA ASN A 195 4.66 -14.93 13.12
C ASN A 195 5.54 -15.85 14.00
N PRO A 196 5.68 -15.52 15.30
CA PRO A 196 6.55 -16.27 16.21
C PRO A 196 6.15 -17.74 16.36
N LEU A 197 4.85 -18.06 16.23
CA LEU A 197 4.38 -19.45 16.21
C LEU A 197 4.95 -20.23 15.02
N LYS A 198 4.98 -19.63 13.82
CA LYS A 198 5.56 -20.25 12.63
C LYS A 198 7.06 -20.50 12.82
N TYR A 199 7.78 -19.55 13.41
CA TYR A 199 9.19 -19.70 13.76
C TYR A 199 9.43 -20.92 14.68
N VAL A 200 8.69 -21.05 15.79
CA VAL A 200 8.90 -22.16 16.72
C VAL A 200 8.48 -23.51 16.14
N LYS A 201 7.41 -23.56 15.33
CA LYS A 201 6.97 -24.80 14.69
C LYS A 201 8.00 -25.33 13.70
N ILE A 202 8.54 -24.45 12.84
CA ILE A 202 9.60 -24.82 11.89
C ILE A 202 10.84 -25.30 12.66
N THR A 203 11.27 -24.54 13.67
CA THR A 203 12.46 -24.89 14.45
C THR A 203 12.30 -26.22 15.19
N ALA A 204 11.14 -26.45 15.82
CA ALA A 204 10.82 -27.69 16.51
C ALA A 204 10.75 -28.90 15.56
N GLU A 205 10.17 -28.72 14.37
CA GLU A 205 10.08 -29.78 13.36
C GLU A 205 11.47 -30.15 12.82
N LEU A 206 12.29 -29.14 12.46
CA LEU A 206 13.68 -29.35 12.09
C LEU A 206 14.47 -30.04 13.20
N ALA A 207 14.29 -29.64 14.46
CA ALA A 207 14.96 -30.28 15.60
C ALA A 207 14.58 -31.76 15.74
N ALA A 208 13.30 -32.09 15.51
CA ALA A 208 12.77 -33.44 15.65
C ALA A 208 13.13 -34.35 14.47
N THR A 209 12.88 -33.93 13.24
CA THR A 209 12.94 -34.78 12.04
C THR A 209 14.13 -34.44 11.13
N GLY A 210 14.62 -33.20 11.21
CA GLY A 210 15.59 -32.65 10.26
C GLY A 210 14.98 -32.20 8.93
N VAL A 211 13.65 -32.24 8.78
CA VAL A 211 12.94 -31.88 7.56
C VAL A 211 11.74 -31.01 7.91
N CYS A 212 11.52 -29.94 7.15
CA CYS A 212 10.32 -29.10 7.31
C CYS A 212 9.86 -28.58 5.94
N ASP A 213 8.57 -28.72 5.66
CA ASP A 213 7.92 -28.12 4.49
C ASP A 213 7.17 -26.83 4.90
N LEU A 214 7.67 -25.65 4.51
CA LEU A 214 7.03 -24.37 4.85
C LEU A 214 5.65 -24.18 4.23
N LYS A 215 5.31 -24.97 3.20
CA LYS A 215 3.97 -24.95 2.57
C LYS A 215 2.88 -25.19 3.59
N GLU A 216 3.09 -26.16 4.48
CA GLU A 216 2.09 -26.57 5.48
C GLU A 216 1.76 -25.43 6.45
N PHE A 217 2.70 -24.50 6.63
CA PHE A 217 2.53 -23.33 7.50
C PHE A 217 2.02 -22.08 6.77
N ALA A 218 1.92 -22.12 5.43
CA ALA A 218 1.66 -20.93 4.60
C ALA A 218 0.33 -20.98 3.81
N GLY A 219 -0.35 -22.13 3.74
CA GLY A 219 -1.70 -22.24 3.16
C GLY A 219 -1.83 -21.95 1.65
N LYS A 220 -0.73 -21.82 0.90
CA LYS A 220 -0.71 -21.59 -0.57
C LYS A 220 0.40 -22.40 -1.27
N GLU A 221 0.50 -22.26 -2.60
CA GLU A 221 1.27 -23.11 -3.53
C GLU A 221 2.81 -23.15 -3.37
N GLY A 222 3.42 -22.35 -2.51
CA GLY A 222 4.88 -22.37 -2.31
C GLY A 222 5.34 -23.58 -1.48
N VAL A 223 6.33 -24.34 -1.97
CA VAL A 223 7.02 -25.40 -1.21
C VAL A 223 8.48 -24.98 -1.02
N LEU A 224 8.79 -24.28 0.07
CA LEU A 224 10.16 -24.25 0.58
C LEU A 224 10.33 -25.47 1.48
N ARG A 225 11.05 -26.49 0.99
CA ARG A 225 11.40 -27.68 1.75
C ARG A 225 12.81 -27.49 2.30
N ILE A 226 12.95 -27.59 3.61
CA ILE A 226 14.23 -27.56 4.29
C ILE A 226 14.58 -28.99 4.67
N GLU A 227 15.77 -29.44 4.29
CA GLU A 227 16.35 -30.71 4.73
C GLU A 227 17.74 -30.48 5.29
N VAL A 228 17.92 -30.75 6.59
CA VAL A 228 19.20 -30.52 7.27
C VAL A 228 20.19 -31.60 6.89
N THR A 229 21.40 -31.18 6.52
CA THR A 229 22.49 -32.12 6.27
C THR A 229 22.97 -32.80 7.56
N GLN A 230 23.59 -33.97 7.44
CA GLN A 230 24.15 -34.68 8.60
C GLN A 230 25.24 -33.85 9.32
N ALA A 231 26.02 -33.05 8.59
CA ALA A 231 27.03 -32.17 9.17
C ALA A 231 26.40 -31.10 10.08
N VAL A 232 25.27 -30.52 9.66
CA VAL A 232 24.51 -29.57 10.49
C VAL A 232 23.89 -30.27 11.71
N ALA A 233 23.32 -31.46 11.53
CA ALA A 233 22.68 -32.23 12.61
C ALA A 233 23.65 -32.72 13.69
N ASN A 234 24.93 -32.95 13.35
CA ASN A 234 25.93 -33.49 14.26
C ASN A 234 26.77 -32.43 15.00
N LYS A 235 26.41 -31.13 14.92
CA LYS A 235 27.09 -30.08 15.69
C LYS A 235 27.05 -30.41 17.20
N LYS A 236 28.11 -30.08 17.93
CA LYS A 236 28.11 -30.12 19.40
C LYS A 236 27.32 -28.94 19.95
N SER A 237 26.66 -29.12 21.10
CA SER A 237 25.97 -28.03 21.79
C SER A 237 26.95 -26.89 22.11
N SER A 238 26.48 -25.65 21.99
CA SER A 238 27.28 -24.46 22.24
C SER A 238 27.48 -24.24 23.75
N ALA A 239 28.71 -23.93 24.16
CA ALA A 239 29.02 -23.48 25.51
C ALA A 239 28.76 -21.97 25.70
N GLY A 240 28.02 -21.35 24.78
CA GLY A 240 27.70 -19.92 24.81
C GLY A 240 28.75 -19.03 24.11
N ASP A 241 29.77 -19.62 23.50
CA ASP A 241 30.81 -18.95 22.69
C ASP A 241 30.47 -18.94 21.18
N THR A 242 29.76 -19.96 20.71
CA THR A 242 29.29 -20.07 19.33
C THR A 242 27.77 -19.88 19.22
N LEU A 243 27.27 -19.87 17.99
CA LEU A 243 25.83 -19.82 17.68
C LEU A 243 25.02 -20.76 18.60
N HIS A 244 23.98 -20.24 19.25
CA HIS A 244 23.10 -21.05 20.11
C HIS A 244 22.48 -22.21 19.33
N ASP A 245 22.16 -23.29 20.04
CA ASP A 245 21.69 -24.54 19.44
C ASP A 245 20.42 -24.32 18.60
N VAL A 246 19.47 -23.53 19.11
CA VAL A 246 18.25 -23.18 18.39
C VAL A 246 18.51 -22.40 17.10
N ASP A 247 19.43 -21.42 17.14
CA ASP A 247 19.76 -20.59 15.98
C ASP A 247 20.52 -21.41 14.94
N HIS A 248 21.35 -22.35 15.39
CA HIS A 248 22.03 -23.29 14.52
C HIS A 248 21.05 -24.20 13.77
N ILE A 249 20.02 -24.73 14.44
CA ILE A 249 19.00 -25.58 13.80
C ILE A 249 18.38 -24.85 12.62
N ILE A 250 17.91 -23.62 12.83
CA ILE A 250 17.13 -22.92 11.80
C ILE A 250 18.01 -22.20 10.77
N LEU A 251 19.05 -21.47 11.18
CA LEU A 251 19.89 -20.69 10.28
C LEU A 251 20.74 -21.59 9.38
N ASN A 252 21.49 -22.52 9.99
CA ASN A 252 22.31 -23.46 9.23
C ASN A 252 21.46 -24.58 8.60
N GLY A 253 20.30 -24.91 9.16
CA GLY A 253 19.32 -25.80 8.53
C GLY A 253 18.84 -25.28 7.18
N ILE A 254 18.25 -24.07 7.15
CA ILE A 254 17.83 -23.42 5.90
C ILE A 254 19.02 -23.27 4.95
N ARG A 255 20.16 -22.76 5.45
CA ARG A 255 21.28 -22.49 4.55
C ARG A 255 21.85 -23.75 3.92
N SER A 256 21.98 -24.83 4.68
CA SER A 256 22.51 -26.10 4.16
C SER A 256 21.58 -26.78 3.15
N SER A 257 20.27 -26.55 3.26
CA SER A 257 19.28 -27.06 2.31
C SER A 257 19.29 -26.29 0.98
N GLU A 258 19.62 -24.99 1.02
CA GLU A 258 19.50 -24.09 -0.12
C GLU A 258 20.83 -23.86 -0.87
N ASN A 259 21.97 -24.05 -0.20
CA ASN A 259 23.27 -23.80 -0.80
C ASN A 259 23.79 -25.02 -1.59
N THR A 260 23.78 -24.91 -2.90
CA THR A 260 24.25 -25.97 -3.82
C THR A 260 25.73 -25.84 -4.21
N THR A 261 26.39 -24.73 -3.85
CA THR A 261 27.75 -24.41 -4.35
C THR A 261 28.85 -24.82 -3.38
N VAL A 262 28.64 -24.63 -2.06
CA VAL A 262 29.59 -25.01 -1.01
C VAL A 262 28.81 -25.66 0.13
N GLY A 263 29.25 -26.86 0.56
CA GLY A 263 28.65 -27.54 1.70
C GLY A 263 29.07 -26.93 3.03
N TYR A 264 28.22 -27.05 4.05
CA TYR A 264 28.53 -26.59 5.41
C TYR A 264 29.72 -27.37 6.00
N SER A 265 30.69 -26.66 6.59
CA SER A 265 31.77 -27.26 7.39
C SER A 265 32.21 -26.30 8.50
N ALA A 266 32.00 -26.70 9.75
CA ALA A 266 32.44 -25.94 10.93
C ALA A 266 33.97 -25.79 10.99
N GLU A 267 34.71 -26.78 10.50
CA GLU A 267 36.18 -26.82 10.46
C GLU A 267 36.75 -26.41 9.09
N GLY A 268 35.90 -25.93 8.17
CA GLY A 268 36.28 -25.56 6.81
C GLY A 268 37.19 -24.33 6.73
N ALA A 269 37.86 -24.17 5.59
CA ALA A 269 38.66 -22.98 5.29
C ALA A 269 37.79 -21.70 5.28
N GLU A 270 38.36 -20.57 5.69
CA GLU A 270 37.64 -19.31 5.85
C GLU A 270 36.92 -18.84 4.57
N LEU A 271 37.58 -18.98 3.41
CA LEU A 271 36.97 -18.67 2.12
C LEU A 271 35.74 -19.55 1.81
N ALA A 272 35.77 -20.83 2.20
CA ALA A 272 34.64 -21.73 2.03
C ALA A 272 33.48 -21.36 2.97
N LYS A 273 33.76 -20.91 4.19
CA LYS A 273 32.77 -20.37 5.13
C LYS A 273 32.14 -19.07 4.61
N GLN A 274 32.95 -18.16 4.06
CA GLN A 274 32.47 -16.93 3.44
C GLN A 274 31.57 -17.20 2.23
N LEU A 275 32.00 -18.08 1.32
CA LEU A 275 31.19 -18.48 0.15
C LEU A 275 29.95 -19.28 0.55
N PHE A 276 30.00 -20.03 1.66
CA PHE A 276 28.83 -20.69 2.21
C PHE A 276 27.75 -19.66 2.57
N GLY A 277 28.11 -18.46 3.01
CA GLY A 277 27.16 -17.45 3.48
C GLY A 277 26.56 -16.51 2.45
N VAL A 278 27.13 -16.46 1.24
CA VAL A 278 26.69 -15.51 0.21
C VAL A 278 25.23 -15.74 -0.13
N THR A 279 24.39 -14.75 0.17
CA THR A 279 22.97 -14.75 -0.15
C THR A 279 22.67 -13.54 -1.02
N THR A 280 21.93 -13.75 -2.10
CA THR A 280 21.46 -12.69 -2.99
C THR A 280 20.03 -12.30 -2.64
N HIS A 281 19.64 -11.08 -2.98
CA HIS A 281 18.26 -10.62 -2.79
C HIS A 281 17.25 -11.44 -3.63
N HIS A 282 17.68 -12.03 -4.75
CA HIS A 282 16.87 -12.97 -5.53
C HIS A 282 16.61 -14.29 -4.80
N GLU A 283 17.59 -14.81 -4.06
CA GLU A 283 17.39 -15.99 -3.22
C GLU A 283 16.39 -15.71 -2.11
N VAL A 284 16.51 -14.59 -1.39
CA VAL A 284 15.54 -14.21 -0.34
C VAL A 284 14.14 -14.05 -0.92
N ASN A 285 14.00 -13.39 -2.08
CA ASN A 285 12.72 -13.24 -2.78
C ASN A 285 12.11 -14.61 -3.15
N ARG A 286 12.93 -15.54 -3.64
CA ARG A 286 12.52 -16.92 -3.93
C ARG A 286 12.06 -17.65 -2.66
N TRP A 287 12.80 -17.56 -1.56
CA TRP A 287 12.42 -18.16 -0.28
C TRP A 287 11.11 -17.59 0.26
N MET A 288 10.92 -16.27 0.20
CA MET A 288 9.66 -15.65 0.60
C MET A 288 8.48 -16.16 -0.25
N LYS A 289 8.62 -16.22 -1.57
CA LYS A 289 7.58 -16.78 -2.46
C LYS A 289 7.29 -18.25 -2.14
N GLN A 290 8.32 -19.06 -1.98
CA GLN A 290 8.19 -20.49 -1.64
C GLN A 290 7.65 -20.71 -0.22
N ALA A 291 7.85 -19.77 0.70
CA ALA A 291 7.27 -19.76 2.04
C ALA A 291 5.86 -19.14 2.09
N GLY A 292 5.27 -18.83 0.94
CA GLY A 292 3.89 -18.36 0.75
C GLY A 292 3.62 -16.89 1.02
N TYR A 293 4.65 -16.05 1.11
CA TYR A 293 4.49 -14.60 1.24
C TYR A 293 3.80 -13.98 0.02
N HIS A 294 3.05 -12.90 0.23
CA HIS A 294 2.36 -12.14 -0.81
C HIS A 294 3.11 -10.89 -1.19
N HIS A 295 2.84 -10.41 -2.42
CA HIS A 295 3.38 -9.15 -2.94
C HIS A 295 4.91 -9.05 -2.83
N VAL A 296 5.61 -10.19 -2.99
CA VAL A 296 7.07 -10.25 -2.83
C VAL A 296 7.75 -9.47 -3.95
N GLN A 297 8.48 -8.42 -3.60
CA GLN A 297 9.13 -7.52 -4.56
C GLN A 297 10.47 -7.00 -4.06
N ASN A 298 11.29 -6.55 -5.00
CA ASN A 298 12.57 -5.91 -4.74
C ASN A 298 12.43 -4.41 -4.99
N ILE A 299 12.82 -3.60 -4.01
CA ILE A 299 12.72 -2.15 -4.05
C ILE A 299 14.14 -1.57 -3.89
N PRO A 300 14.73 -1.01 -4.95
CA PRO A 300 15.97 -0.25 -4.84
C PRO A 300 15.70 1.01 -4.03
N ILE A 301 16.35 1.18 -2.88
CA ILE A 301 16.11 2.33 -1.97
C ILE A 301 17.18 3.40 -2.13
N ASN A 302 17.33 3.85 -3.37
CA ASN A 302 18.30 4.86 -3.79
C ASN A 302 17.73 6.28 -3.81
N ASP A 303 16.41 6.46 -3.68
CA ASP A 303 15.75 7.77 -3.73
C ASP A 303 14.63 7.93 -2.70
N LYS A 304 14.17 9.18 -2.56
CA LYS A 304 13.15 9.59 -1.58
C LYS A 304 11.80 8.88 -1.77
N GLU A 305 11.36 8.64 -2.99
CA GLU A 305 10.04 8.05 -3.25
C GLU A 305 10.06 6.55 -2.95
N ARG A 306 11.21 5.89 -3.15
CA ARG A 306 11.43 4.49 -2.76
C ARG A 306 11.56 4.31 -1.25
N ILE A 307 12.15 5.27 -0.55
CA ILE A 307 12.17 5.29 0.92
C ILE A 307 10.75 5.44 1.47
N LYS A 308 9.96 6.38 0.94
CA LYS A 308 8.54 6.54 1.30
C LYS A 308 7.70 5.30 0.98
N GLN A 309 7.94 4.68 -0.19
CA GLN A 309 7.30 3.41 -0.53
C GLN A 309 7.57 2.36 0.55
N LEU A 310 8.82 2.24 1.02
CA LEU A 310 9.19 1.28 2.05
C LEU A 310 8.57 1.61 3.41
N GLN A 311 8.52 2.89 3.79
CA GLN A 311 7.86 3.37 4.99
C GLN A 311 6.39 2.93 5.05
N LEU A 312 5.64 3.18 3.97
CA LEU A 312 4.22 2.81 3.87
C LEU A 312 4.02 1.29 3.93
N LEU A 313 4.86 0.52 3.24
CA LEU A 313 4.80 -0.95 3.30
C LEU A 313 5.07 -1.49 4.73
N ILE A 314 6.01 -0.91 5.47
CA ILE A 314 6.25 -1.28 6.87
C ILE A 314 5.01 -0.97 7.74
N GLN A 315 4.36 0.17 7.52
CA GLN A 315 3.12 0.54 8.22
C GLN A 315 1.98 -0.44 7.94
N ASP A 316 1.92 -0.98 6.72
CA ASP A 316 0.98 -2.04 6.31
C ASP A 316 1.38 -3.45 6.78
N GLY A 317 2.44 -3.57 7.58
CA GLY A 317 2.88 -4.83 8.18
C GLY A 317 3.65 -5.75 7.23
N TYR A 318 4.30 -5.19 6.20
CA TYR A 318 5.21 -5.95 5.35
C TYR A 318 6.52 -6.27 6.08
N MET A 319 7.05 -7.46 5.82
CA MET A 319 8.42 -7.81 6.15
C MET A 319 9.39 -7.09 5.23
N VAL A 320 10.48 -6.61 5.79
CA VAL A 320 11.52 -5.89 5.05
C VAL A 320 12.90 -6.39 5.48
N GLY A 321 13.56 -7.12 4.58
CA GLY A 321 15.00 -7.35 4.63
C GLY A 321 15.70 -6.39 3.68
N PHE A 322 16.87 -5.89 4.04
CA PHE A 322 17.66 -4.99 3.20
C PHE A 322 19.05 -5.56 2.92
N ALA A 323 19.37 -5.63 1.62
CA ALA A 323 20.69 -5.97 1.12
C ALA A 323 21.50 -4.67 0.93
N GLY A 324 22.38 -4.39 1.89
CA GLY A 324 23.24 -3.20 1.93
C GLY A 324 24.70 -3.54 2.10
N THR A 325 25.47 -2.60 2.64
CA THR A 325 26.86 -2.84 3.06
C THR A 325 26.95 -3.04 4.58
N GLY A 326 27.92 -3.85 5.02
CA GLY A 326 28.28 -4.01 6.42
C GLY A 326 28.78 -2.70 7.02
N SER A 327 29.54 -1.91 6.25
CA SER A 327 29.97 -0.57 6.69
C SER A 327 28.81 0.39 6.95
N LEU A 328 27.76 0.38 6.11
CA LEU A 328 26.57 1.19 6.38
C LEU A 328 25.85 0.71 7.65
N ALA A 329 25.73 -0.60 7.83
CA ALA A 329 25.14 -1.17 9.04
C ALA A 329 25.92 -0.75 10.30
N ALA A 330 27.26 -0.84 10.26
CA ALA A 330 28.13 -0.40 11.34
C ALA A 330 27.98 1.09 11.63
N TYR A 331 27.90 1.94 10.60
CA TYR A 331 27.67 3.38 10.77
C TYR A 331 26.29 3.70 11.37
N ILE A 332 25.25 2.94 11.04
CA ILE A 332 23.93 3.08 11.66
C ILE A 332 23.99 2.69 13.14
N LEU A 333 24.75 1.64 13.49
CA LEU A 333 24.90 1.21 14.88
C LEU A 333 25.77 2.19 15.68
N ASN A 334 26.84 2.73 15.10
CA ASN A 334 27.79 3.60 15.79
C ASN A 334 28.04 4.87 14.96
N PRO A 335 27.07 5.80 14.91
CA PRO A 335 27.16 7.01 14.09
C PRO A 335 28.33 7.93 14.49
N GLU A 336 28.79 7.86 15.74
CA GLU A 336 29.96 8.55 16.27
C GLU A 336 31.27 8.18 15.55
N ASP A 337 31.37 6.99 14.96
CA ASP A 337 32.55 6.55 14.21
C ASP A 337 32.69 7.25 12.85
N GLY A 338 31.65 8.00 12.45
CA GLY A 338 31.60 8.75 11.21
C GLY A 338 31.25 7.90 9.98
N ALA A 339 30.89 8.59 8.89
CA ALA A 339 30.45 7.91 7.67
C ALA A 339 31.56 7.02 7.07
N PRO A 340 31.21 5.87 6.46
CA PRO A 340 32.19 5.00 5.85
C PRO A 340 33.02 5.71 4.76
N LYS A 341 34.30 5.34 4.65
CA LYS A 341 35.20 5.82 3.60
C LYS A 341 34.79 5.25 2.24
N ASP A 342 35.14 5.97 1.17
CA ASP A 342 34.86 5.56 -0.21
C ASP A 342 35.46 4.19 -0.53
N GLN A 343 34.59 3.22 -0.76
CA GLN A 343 34.95 1.89 -1.23
C GLN A 343 34.85 1.81 -2.75
N ASN A 344 35.74 1.05 -3.39
CA ASN A 344 35.60 0.69 -4.81
C ASN A 344 34.53 -0.42 -5.01
N ALA A 345 34.17 -0.71 -6.26
CA ALA A 345 33.10 -1.68 -6.57
C ALA A 345 33.35 -3.09 -5.99
N VAL A 346 34.60 -3.58 -6.00
CA VAL A 346 34.94 -4.91 -5.46
C VAL A 346 34.81 -4.90 -3.93
N GLN A 347 35.29 -3.85 -3.27
CA GLN A 347 35.14 -3.70 -1.82
C GLN A 347 33.67 -3.63 -1.41
N ARG A 348 32.83 -2.88 -2.14
CA ARG A 348 31.38 -2.80 -1.87
C ARG A 348 30.65 -4.13 -2.09
N PHE A 349 31.15 -4.97 -3.00
CA PHE A 349 30.59 -6.29 -3.22
C PHE A 349 30.94 -7.24 -2.07
N MET A 350 32.20 -7.23 -1.62
CA MET A 350 32.67 -8.06 -0.50
C MET A 350 32.13 -7.58 0.85
N ASP A 351 31.80 -6.30 0.98
CA ASP A 351 31.14 -5.70 2.16
C ASP A 351 29.61 -5.90 2.14
N GLY A 352 29.08 -6.77 1.28
CA GLY A 352 27.64 -7.02 1.23
C GLY A 352 27.10 -7.61 2.53
N HIS A 353 26.03 -7.03 3.07
CA HIS A 353 25.41 -7.49 4.32
C HIS A 353 23.88 -7.37 4.28
N PHE A 354 23.20 -8.31 4.91
CA PHE A 354 21.74 -8.26 5.10
C PHE A 354 21.40 -7.84 6.52
N PHE A 355 20.54 -6.83 6.62
CA PHE A 355 19.96 -6.40 7.89
C PHE A 355 18.47 -6.10 7.73
N ILE A 356 17.77 -6.01 8.86
CA ILE A 356 16.33 -5.78 8.88
C ILE A 356 16.07 -4.29 9.05
N VAL A 357 15.12 -3.77 8.30
CA VAL A 357 14.65 -2.39 8.47
C VAL A 357 13.38 -2.43 9.32
N ARG A 358 13.48 -1.94 10.55
CA ARG A 358 12.37 -1.87 11.51
C ARG A 358 11.47 -0.67 11.24
N ASN A 359 12.08 0.43 10.83
CA ASN A 359 11.40 1.64 10.40
C ASN A 359 12.32 2.41 9.44
N ILE A 360 11.73 3.14 8.51
CA ILE A 360 12.44 4.08 7.66
C ILE A 360 11.51 5.26 7.34
N GLU A 361 12.07 6.46 7.32
CA GLU A 361 11.36 7.69 7.01
C GLU A 361 12.31 8.65 6.32
N PHE A 362 11.81 9.41 5.35
CA PHE A 362 12.54 10.47 4.71
C PHE A 362 12.12 11.82 5.29
N ASP A 363 13.04 12.48 5.99
CA ASP A 363 12.88 13.85 6.49
C ASP A 363 13.14 14.84 5.34
N GLU A 364 12.05 15.33 4.74
CA GLU A 364 12.12 16.28 3.63
C GLU A 364 12.73 17.63 4.02
N GLN A 365 12.61 18.04 5.29
CA GLN A 365 13.09 19.35 5.75
C GLN A 365 14.62 19.37 5.85
N ASN A 366 15.20 18.25 6.27
CA ASN A 366 16.64 18.14 6.52
C ASN A 366 17.38 17.29 5.47
N ASP A 367 16.69 16.72 4.48
CA ASP A 367 17.22 15.79 3.47
C ASP A 367 17.94 14.59 4.10
N LYS A 368 17.29 13.98 5.10
CA LYS A 368 17.83 12.85 5.87
C LYS A 368 16.95 11.62 5.80
N VAL A 369 17.60 10.46 5.84
CA VAL A 369 16.98 9.15 6.02
C VAL A 369 17.04 8.81 7.50
N ASN A 370 15.88 8.86 8.17
CA ASN A 370 15.71 8.36 9.51
C ASN A 370 15.44 6.86 9.41
N ILE A 371 16.34 6.04 9.92
CA ILE A 371 16.23 4.59 9.79
C ILE A 371 16.46 3.92 11.13
N ARG A 372 15.70 2.85 11.38
CA ARG A 372 15.95 1.92 12.47
C ARG A 372 16.22 0.55 11.89
N ILE A 373 17.39 -0.02 12.20
CA ILE A 373 17.78 -1.33 11.71
C ILE A 373 17.98 -2.31 12.84
N MET A 374 17.94 -3.59 12.51
CA MET A 374 18.36 -4.67 13.40
C MET A 374 19.35 -5.58 12.68
N THR A 375 20.50 -5.80 13.33
CA THR A 375 21.59 -6.68 12.85
C THR A 375 22.54 -7.02 13.99
N TRP A 376 23.22 -8.16 13.89
CA TRP A 376 24.22 -8.62 14.89
C TRP A 376 23.72 -8.62 16.34
N GLY A 377 22.41 -8.84 16.55
CA GLY A 377 21.78 -8.81 17.87
C GLY A 377 21.50 -7.40 18.42
N GLU A 378 21.80 -6.36 17.66
CA GLU A 378 21.54 -4.97 18.04
C GLU A 378 20.40 -4.36 17.22
N GLU A 379 19.62 -3.48 17.85
CA GLU A 379 18.63 -2.63 17.19
C GLU A 379 18.92 -1.17 17.54
N LYS A 380 19.20 -0.33 16.53
CA LYS A 380 19.48 1.10 16.72
C LYS A 380 18.86 1.93 15.61
N SER A 381 18.64 3.21 15.94
CA SER A 381 18.16 4.22 15.01
C SER A 381 19.27 5.21 14.68
N ALA A 382 19.32 5.66 13.43
CA ALA A 382 20.21 6.73 12.98
C ALA A 382 19.49 7.67 12.02
N SER A 383 20.01 8.88 11.89
CA SER A 383 19.56 9.89 10.93
C SER A 383 20.71 10.23 9.99
N ILE A 384 20.62 9.80 8.73
CA ILE A 384 21.73 9.81 7.77
C ILE A 384 21.39 10.76 6.62
N PRO A 385 22.27 11.72 6.26
CA PRO A 385 22.10 12.54 5.06
C PRO A 385 21.89 11.70 3.79
N LEU A 386 20.98 12.10 2.90
CA LEU A 386 20.59 11.30 1.73
C LEU A 386 21.77 11.02 0.78
N ASP A 387 22.72 11.93 0.66
CA ASP A 387 23.95 11.77 -0.12
C ASP A 387 24.87 10.69 0.49
N VAL A 388 25.05 10.71 1.81
CA VAL A 388 25.79 9.69 2.56
C VAL A 388 25.12 8.32 2.44
N TRP A 389 23.79 8.28 2.53
CA TRP A 389 23.00 7.07 2.31
C TRP A 389 23.27 6.48 0.92
N LYS A 390 23.01 7.26 -0.14
CA LYS A 390 23.21 6.83 -1.54
C LYS A 390 24.62 6.33 -1.83
N LYS A 391 25.63 6.93 -1.19
CA LYS A 391 27.03 6.55 -1.36
C LYS A 391 27.37 5.20 -0.73
N ASN A 392 26.69 4.84 0.37
CA ASN A 392 27.05 3.71 1.23
C ASN A 392 26.08 2.52 1.20
N ILE A 393 24.91 2.64 0.56
CA ILE A 393 23.97 1.50 0.37
C ILE A 393 24.51 0.33 -0.48
N GLY A 394 25.71 0.47 -1.06
CA GLY A 394 26.37 -0.57 -1.84
C GLY A 394 25.95 -0.59 -3.31
N LEU A 395 26.41 -1.60 -4.06
CA LEU A 395 26.14 -1.72 -5.50
C LEU A 395 24.68 -2.02 -5.84
N VAL A 396 23.92 -2.60 -4.89
CA VAL A 396 22.57 -3.11 -5.14
C VAL A 396 21.51 -2.49 -4.23
N GLY A 397 21.85 -2.00 -3.03
CA GLY A 397 20.98 -1.21 -2.14
C GLY A 397 19.49 -1.52 -2.26
N THR A 398 19.10 -2.79 -2.03
CA THR A 398 17.77 -3.30 -2.37
C THR A 398 17.07 -3.84 -1.13
N ALA A 399 15.88 -3.34 -0.86
CA ALA A 399 14.95 -3.95 0.08
C ALA A 399 14.21 -5.10 -0.60
N VAL A 400 14.21 -6.27 0.03
CA VAL A 400 13.31 -7.38 -0.29
C VAL A 400 12.14 -7.29 0.66
N VAL A 401 10.95 -7.11 0.10
CA VAL A 401 9.73 -6.95 0.88
C VAL A 401 8.72 -8.02 0.53
N GLY A 402 7.87 -8.36 1.50
CA GLY A 402 6.74 -9.25 1.27
C GLY A 402 5.84 -9.31 2.50
N GLN A 403 4.59 -9.65 2.28
CA GLN A 403 3.57 -9.69 3.31
C GLN A 403 3.29 -11.11 3.75
N ASP A 404 3.29 -11.36 5.06
CA ASP A 404 2.91 -12.67 5.59
C ASP A 404 1.43 -12.95 5.26
N PRO A 405 1.07 -14.17 4.82
CA PRO A 405 -0.31 -14.50 4.43
C PRO A 405 -1.35 -14.27 5.54
N TYR A 406 -0.96 -14.36 6.82
CA TYR A 406 -1.87 -14.07 7.92
C TYR A 406 -2.10 -12.57 8.09
N MET A 407 -1.11 -11.72 7.79
CA MET A 407 -1.28 -10.27 7.77
C MET A 407 -2.20 -9.82 6.64
N ASP A 408 -2.10 -10.42 5.46
CA ASP A 408 -3.03 -10.19 4.34
C ASP A 408 -4.49 -10.52 4.72
N PHE A 409 -4.72 -11.61 5.46
CA PHE A 409 -6.05 -11.88 6.03
C PHE A 409 -6.50 -10.81 7.02
N MET A 410 -5.63 -10.38 7.94
CA MET A 410 -5.94 -9.35 8.93
C MET A 410 -6.29 -8.00 8.29
N LEU A 411 -5.55 -7.57 7.27
CA LEU A 411 -5.86 -6.35 6.52
C LEU A 411 -7.22 -6.46 5.82
N ARG A 412 -7.49 -7.59 5.13
CA ARG A 412 -8.81 -7.84 4.53
C ARG A 412 -9.93 -7.84 5.57
N ALA A 413 -9.70 -8.41 6.74
CA ALA A 413 -10.68 -8.44 7.82
C ALA A 413 -10.92 -7.04 8.43
N LYS A 414 -9.88 -6.23 8.60
CA LYS A 414 -10.00 -4.82 9.04
C LYS A 414 -10.79 -4.00 8.03
N ALA A 415 -10.42 -4.09 6.75
CA ALA A 415 -11.14 -3.40 5.68
C ALA A 415 -12.63 -3.77 5.62
N ARG A 416 -12.95 -5.07 5.68
CA ARG A 416 -14.35 -5.57 5.65
C ARG A 416 -15.11 -5.29 6.95
N GLY A 417 -14.43 -5.28 8.10
CA GLY A 417 -15.03 -5.11 9.41
C GLY A 417 -15.33 -3.65 9.76
N ILE A 418 -14.63 -2.71 9.13
CA ILE A 418 -14.82 -1.27 9.34
C ILE A 418 -15.94 -0.74 8.42
N ASP A 419 -15.98 -1.15 7.15
CA ASP A 419 -16.88 -0.58 6.15
C ASP A 419 -17.61 -1.63 5.32
N ASP A 420 -18.94 -1.72 5.47
CA ASP A 420 -19.81 -2.30 4.45
C ASP A 420 -20.09 -1.19 3.43
N ILE A 421 -19.24 -1.11 2.40
CA ILE A 421 -19.32 -0.13 1.32
C ILE A 421 -20.69 -0.16 0.60
N GLN A 422 -21.44 -1.26 0.67
CA GLN A 422 -22.79 -1.33 0.10
C GLN A 422 -23.85 -0.61 0.96
N ARG A 423 -23.60 -0.45 2.27
CA ARG A 423 -24.53 0.17 3.23
C ARG A 423 -24.11 1.55 3.69
N ASN A 424 -22.83 1.88 3.60
CA ASN A 424 -22.29 3.14 4.06
C ASN A 424 -22.12 4.16 2.92
N THR A 425 -22.27 5.44 3.24
CA THR A 425 -21.98 6.56 2.33
C THR A 425 -20.50 6.92 2.25
N TYR A 426 -19.68 6.33 3.12
CA TYR A 426 -18.25 6.59 3.26
C TYR A 426 -17.46 5.31 3.55
N CYS A 427 -16.14 5.35 3.30
CA CYS A 427 -15.22 4.28 3.67
C CYS A 427 -13.78 4.78 3.82
N SER A 428 -12.92 3.96 4.41
CA SER A 428 -11.47 4.17 4.41
C SER A 428 -10.87 3.97 3.00
N PRO A 429 -9.69 4.57 2.70
CA PRO A 429 -9.11 4.48 1.36
C PRO A 429 -8.62 3.07 1.03
N GLU A 430 -8.05 2.36 2.00
CA GLU A 430 -7.63 0.96 1.86
C GLU A 430 -8.84 0.04 1.57
N ALA A 431 -9.95 0.21 2.31
CA ALA A 431 -11.17 -0.57 2.09
C ALA A 431 -11.75 -0.34 0.68
N TYR A 432 -11.70 0.91 0.20
CA TYR A 432 -12.11 1.22 -1.17
C TYR A 432 -11.29 0.43 -2.20
N CYS A 433 -9.96 0.52 -2.13
CA CYS A 433 -9.07 -0.17 -3.06
C CYS A 433 -9.26 -1.70 -3.04
N LEU A 434 -9.43 -2.29 -1.85
CA LEU A 434 -9.71 -3.72 -1.68
C LEU A 434 -11.05 -4.12 -2.32
N ASN A 435 -12.08 -3.29 -2.15
CA ASN A 435 -13.39 -3.54 -2.75
C ASN A 435 -13.33 -3.45 -4.28
N VAL A 436 -12.70 -2.41 -4.82
CA VAL A 436 -12.50 -2.25 -6.27
C VAL A 436 -11.77 -3.47 -6.83
N ARG A 437 -10.69 -3.92 -6.19
CA ARG A 437 -9.97 -5.14 -6.58
C ARG A 437 -10.93 -6.33 -6.61
N SER A 438 -11.68 -6.56 -5.53
CA SER A 438 -12.58 -7.73 -5.46
C SER A 438 -13.69 -7.75 -6.51
N ILE A 439 -14.09 -6.59 -7.03
CA ILE A 439 -15.11 -6.47 -8.08
C ILE A 439 -14.50 -6.62 -9.48
N LEU A 440 -13.32 -6.06 -9.72
CA LEU A 440 -12.75 -5.88 -11.07
C LEU A 440 -11.61 -6.85 -11.43
N GLU A 441 -11.08 -7.60 -10.46
CA GLU A 441 -10.03 -8.60 -10.68
C GLU A 441 -10.52 -9.58 -11.76
N ASP A 442 -9.68 -9.80 -12.78
CA ASP A 442 -9.94 -10.63 -13.95
C ASP A 442 -11.09 -10.20 -14.89
N ILE A 443 -11.65 -9.00 -14.75
CA ILE A 443 -12.67 -8.46 -15.68
C ILE A 443 -12.01 -7.68 -16.84
N PRO A 444 -12.23 -8.07 -18.12
CA PRO A 444 -11.70 -7.34 -19.28
C PRO A 444 -12.22 -5.90 -19.39
N GLY A 445 -11.36 -4.99 -19.86
CA GLY A 445 -11.72 -3.59 -20.10
C GLY A 445 -11.65 -2.67 -18.88
N TYR A 446 -10.92 -3.09 -17.83
CA TYR A 446 -10.58 -2.33 -16.62
C TYR A 446 -9.05 -2.31 -16.38
N GLU A 447 -8.23 -2.53 -17.42
CA GLU A 447 -6.78 -2.73 -17.33
C GLU A 447 -6.06 -1.56 -16.65
N HIS A 448 -6.50 -0.33 -16.94
CA HIS A 448 -5.95 0.86 -16.29
C HIS A 448 -6.25 0.91 -14.79
N ILE A 449 -7.48 0.58 -14.38
CA ILE A 449 -7.88 0.55 -12.96
C ILE A 449 -7.18 -0.59 -12.23
N ASN A 450 -7.10 -1.78 -12.83
CA ASN A 450 -6.36 -2.90 -12.25
C ASN A 450 -4.88 -2.57 -12.05
N LYS A 451 -4.28 -1.82 -12.98
CA LYS A 451 -2.92 -1.29 -12.80
C LYS A 451 -2.83 -0.31 -11.62
N LEU A 452 -3.75 0.64 -11.50
CA LEU A 452 -3.77 1.59 -10.37
C LEU A 452 -3.95 0.88 -9.03
N VAL A 453 -4.84 -0.11 -8.97
CA VAL A 453 -5.03 -0.98 -7.80
C VAL A 453 -3.71 -1.68 -7.46
N ASP A 454 -3.05 -2.33 -8.41
CA ASP A 454 -1.76 -2.98 -8.20
C ASP A 454 -0.66 -2.03 -7.69
N GLU A 455 -0.67 -0.78 -8.16
CA GLU A 455 0.27 0.26 -7.73
C GLU A 455 -0.03 0.73 -6.30
N ALA A 456 -1.31 0.82 -5.93
CA ALA A 456 -1.78 1.13 -4.58
C ALA A 456 -1.28 0.10 -3.56
N PHE A 457 -1.51 -1.19 -3.82
CA PHE A 457 -1.08 -2.29 -2.94
C PHE A 457 0.43 -2.36 -2.72
N LYS A 458 1.21 -1.81 -3.65
CA LYS A 458 2.67 -1.79 -3.60
C LYS A 458 3.22 -0.47 -3.06
N HIS A 459 2.37 0.52 -2.75
CA HIS A 459 2.75 1.90 -2.48
C HIS A 459 3.76 2.44 -3.49
N LYS A 460 3.57 2.11 -4.78
CA LYS A 460 4.58 2.34 -5.80
C LYS A 460 4.96 3.82 -5.83
N ASN A 461 6.26 4.10 -5.71
CA ASN A 461 6.78 5.47 -5.65
C ASN A 461 6.21 6.33 -4.50
N GLY A 462 5.87 5.72 -3.36
CA GLY A 462 5.41 6.45 -2.18
C GLY A 462 3.97 6.94 -2.24
N ILE A 463 3.16 6.43 -3.18
CA ILE A 463 1.73 6.76 -3.27
C ILE A 463 0.99 6.20 -2.05
N THR A 464 0.27 7.06 -1.33
CA THR A 464 -0.55 6.68 -0.17
C THR A 464 -1.85 6.00 -0.60
N TRP A 465 -2.49 5.26 0.32
CA TRP A 465 -3.82 4.69 0.08
C TRP A 465 -4.84 5.75 -0.32
N LEU A 466 -4.82 6.93 0.30
CA LEU A 466 -5.74 8.02 -0.03
C LEU A 466 -5.55 8.51 -1.47
N GLN A 467 -4.32 8.81 -1.86
CA GLN A 467 -4.03 9.27 -3.22
C GLN A 467 -4.46 8.25 -4.26
N ALA A 468 -4.10 6.97 -4.06
CA ALA A 468 -4.47 5.90 -4.96
C ALA A 468 -5.99 5.71 -5.04
N ALA A 469 -6.68 5.71 -3.90
CA ALA A 469 -8.12 5.51 -3.86
C ALA A 469 -8.87 6.63 -4.59
N LYS A 470 -8.43 7.89 -4.44
CA LYS A 470 -8.98 9.04 -5.19
C LYS A 470 -8.71 8.95 -6.69
N GLU A 471 -7.51 8.53 -7.10
CA GLU A 471 -7.19 8.32 -8.51
C GLU A 471 -8.01 7.18 -9.14
N ILE A 472 -8.17 6.07 -8.42
CA ILE A 472 -9.02 4.94 -8.82
C ILE A 472 -10.48 5.38 -8.95
N GLN A 473 -10.97 6.15 -7.97
CA GLN A 473 -12.33 6.68 -7.97
C GLN A 473 -12.61 7.57 -9.20
N ASP A 474 -11.69 8.50 -9.49
CA ASP A 474 -11.76 9.38 -10.66
C ASP A 474 -11.63 8.61 -11.99
N ALA A 475 -10.89 7.49 -12.00
CA ALA A 475 -10.78 6.60 -13.16
C ALA A 475 -12.09 5.82 -13.40
N ILE A 476 -12.76 5.36 -12.34
CA ILE A 476 -14.06 4.67 -12.44
C ILE A 476 -15.14 5.63 -12.94
N GLU A 477 -15.19 6.86 -12.43
CA GLU A 477 -16.19 7.87 -12.85
C GLU A 477 -16.01 8.30 -14.31
N ALA A 478 -14.81 8.14 -14.87
CA ALA A 478 -14.56 8.38 -16.29
C ALA A 478 -15.02 7.24 -17.21
N LEU A 479 -15.43 6.08 -16.67
CA LEU A 479 -15.92 4.96 -17.48
C LEU A 479 -17.32 5.20 -18.04
N PRO A 480 -17.70 4.51 -19.13
CA PRO A 480 -19.08 4.46 -19.58
C PRO A 480 -20.02 3.99 -18.46
N ARG A 481 -21.23 4.56 -18.39
CA ARG A 481 -22.21 4.35 -17.31
C ARG A 481 -22.45 2.88 -16.95
N GLU A 482 -22.52 2.01 -17.96
CA GLU A 482 -22.71 0.56 -17.79
C GLU A 482 -21.57 -0.04 -16.95
N LYS A 483 -20.33 0.35 -17.23
CA LYS A 483 -19.13 -0.11 -16.52
C LYS A 483 -18.93 0.56 -15.16
N ALA A 484 -19.20 1.86 -15.07
CA ALA A 484 -19.10 2.62 -13.83
C ALA A 484 -20.10 2.11 -12.77
N SER A 485 -21.25 1.58 -13.18
CA SER A 485 -22.28 1.08 -12.25
C SER A 485 -21.85 -0.14 -11.42
N MET A 486 -20.79 -0.86 -11.81
CA MET A 486 -20.33 -2.06 -11.09
C MET A 486 -19.61 -1.73 -9.78
N VAL A 487 -19.00 -0.54 -9.68
CA VAL A 487 -18.25 -0.11 -8.51
C VAL A 487 -18.79 1.23 -8.04
N PRO A 488 -19.09 1.41 -6.74
CA PRO A 488 -19.53 2.72 -6.23
C PRO A 488 -18.45 3.79 -6.48
N SER A 489 -18.64 4.62 -7.50
CA SER A 489 -17.73 5.74 -7.79
C SER A 489 -17.94 6.89 -6.81
N LYS A 490 -19.15 7.10 -6.28
CA LYS A 490 -19.50 8.26 -5.43
C LYS A 490 -19.60 7.96 -3.94
N ILE A 491 -18.64 7.19 -3.43
CA ILE A 491 -18.49 6.98 -1.99
C ILE A 491 -17.54 8.03 -1.40
N SER A 492 -17.84 8.52 -0.21
CA SER A 492 -16.99 9.46 0.51
C SER A 492 -15.74 8.73 1.04
N ILE A 493 -14.61 8.84 0.36
CA ILE A 493 -13.35 8.25 0.84
C ILE A 493 -12.73 9.21 1.87
N ILE A 494 -12.65 8.75 3.12
CA ILE A 494 -12.15 9.54 4.26
C ILE A 494 -10.87 8.92 4.84
N PRO A 495 -9.81 9.69 5.15
CA PRO A 495 -8.49 9.13 5.44
C PRO A 495 -8.43 8.27 6.71
N VAL A 496 -9.27 8.58 7.71
CA VAL A 496 -9.27 7.93 9.02
C VAL A 496 -10.70 7.54 9.39
N VAL A 497 -10.99 6.23 9.37
CA VAL A 497 -12.27 5.65 9.82
C VAL A 497 -12.01 4.80 11.04
N THR A 498 -11.86 5.43 12.20
CA THR A 498 -11.79 4.68 13.45
C THR A 498 -13.19 4.30 13.94
N PRO A 499 -13.34 3.28 14.80
CA PRO A 499 -14.61 2.96 15.44
C PRO A 499 -15.26 4.17 16.13
N GLU A 500 -14.44 5.08 16.70
CA GLU A 500 -14.89 6.29 17.37
C GLU A 500 -15.49 7.29 16.38
N VAL A 501 -14.82 7.52 15.24
CA VAL A 501 -15.35 8.38 14.16
C VAL A 501 -16.67 7.82 13.61
N LYS A 502 -16.75 6.49 13.42
CA LYS A 502 -17.97 5.82 12.98
C LYS A 502 -19.10 5.96 13.99
N ALA A 503 -18.83 5.69 15.26
CA ALA A 503 -19.81 5.84 16.34
C ALA A 503 -20.32 7.28 16.46
N GLU A 504 -19.46 8.26 16.21
CA GLU A 504 -19.85 9.67 16.21
C GLU A 504 -20.74 10.02 15.01
N PHE A 505 -20.47 9.51 13.81
CA PHE A 505 -21.39 9.63 12.68
C PHE A 505 -22.75 8.96 12.96
N ASP A 506 -22.76 7.76 13.56
CA ASP A 506 -23.99 7.07 13.95
C ASP A 506 -24.79 7.90 14.98
N ARG A 507 -24.10 8.51 15.95
CA ARG A 507 -24.71 9.43 16.94
C ARG A 507 -25.32 10.65 16.26
N ILE A 508 -24.59 11.29 15.33
CA ILE A 508 -25.06 12.47 14.59
C ILE A 508 -26.28 12.13 13.75
N HIS A 509 -26.33 10.94 13.15
CA HIS A 509 -27.47 10.48 12.36
C HIS A 509 -28.77 10.47 13.16
N LEU A 510 -28.69 10.09 14.45
CA LEU A 510 -29.83 10.01 15.38
C LEU A 510 -30.31 11.37 15.91
N LEU A 511 -29.55 12.45 15.71
CA LEU A 511 -30.03 13.79 16.08
C LEU A 511 -31.27 14.14 15.24
N SER A 512 -32.21 14.89 15.81
CA SER A 512 -33.42 15.34 15.09
C SER A 512 -33.37 16.82 14.74
N GLU A 513 -32.66 17.63 15.54
CA GLU A 513 -32.53 19.07 15.34
C GLU A 513 -31.41 19.42 14.37
N ARG A 514 -31.72 20.25 13.36
CA ARG A 514 -30.76 20.65 12.30
C ARG A 514 -29.57 21.43 12.86
N LYS A 515 -29.80 22.34 13.81
CA LYS A 515 -28.73 23.13 14.43
C LYS A 515 -27.77 22.26 15.23
N GLU A 516 -28.29 21.32 16.01
CA GLU A 516 -27.47 20.36 16.77
C GLU A 516 -26.65 19.47 15.84
N LYS A 517 -27.22 19.03 14.69
CA LYS A 517 -26.47 18.30 13.67
C LYS A 517 -25.33 19.13 13.09
N ILE A 518 -25.58 20.38 12.75
CA ILE A 518 -24.57 21.29 12.22
C ILE A 518 -23.43 21.44 13.24
N GLU A 519 -23.73 21.76 14.50
CA GLU A 519 -22.72 21.94 15.54
C GLU A 519 -21.90 20.66 15.80
N ALA A 520 -22.53 19.49 15.74
CA ALA A 520 -21.84 18.22 15.90
C ALA A 520 -20.92 17.91 14.70
N LEU A 521 -21.40 18.14 13.47
CA LEU A 521 -20.61 17.96 12.26
C LEU A 521 -19.44 18.95 12.20
N GLU A 522 -19.64 20.21 12.60
CA GLU A 522 -18.60 21.23 12.66
C GLU A 522 -17.46 20.85 13.62
N LYS A 523 -17.75 20.12 14.70
CA LYS A 523 -16.71 19.61 15.62
C LYS A 523 -15.85 18.50 15.01
N LEU A 524 -16.35 17.81 13.99
CA LEU A 524 -15.60 16.81 13.22
C LEU A 524 -14.72 17.41 12.12
N VAL A 525 -14.84 18.72 11.81
CA VAL A 525 -14.22 19.38 10.63
C VAL A 525 -12.68 19.45 10.68
N ALA A 526 -12.03 18.91 11.70
CA ALA A 526 -10.57 18.98 11.85
C ALA A 526 -9.74 18.35 10.69
N GLN A 527 -10.33 17.68 9.68
CA GLN A 527 -9.58 16.84 8.72
C GLN A 527 -10.20 16.69 7.31
N ASP A 528 -10.42 17.75 6.52
CA ASP A 528 -10.80 17.67 5.08
C ASP A 528 -11.78 16.53 4.75
N ASN A 529 -12.80 16.39 5.59
CA ASN A 529 -13.64 15.19 5.63
C ASN A 529 -14.79 15.36 4.65
N ILE A 530 -14.67 14.75 3.48
CA ILE A 530 -15.68 14.85 2.42
C ILE A 530 -17.06 14.34 2.88
N GLU A 531 -17.13 13.38 3.80
CA GLU A 531 -18.42 12.92 4.35
C GLU A 531 -19.08 13.98 5.25
N VAL A 532 -18.29 14.70 6.06
CA VAL A 532 -18.81 15.84 6.83
C VAL A 532 -19.34 16.92 5.89
N GLN A 533 -18.61 17.23 4.82
CA GLN A 533 -19.03 18.22 3.83
C GLN A 533 -20.31 17.80 3.10
N ARG A 534 -20.39 16.53 2.70
CA ARG A 534 -21.57 15.91 2.09
C ARG A 534 -22.83 16.12 2.94
N GLN A 535 -22.70 16.05 4.26
CA GLN A 535 -23.82 16.24 5.20
C GLN A 535 -24.07 17.71 5.55
N LEU A 536 -23.03 18.53 5.68
CA LEU A 536 -23.15 19.96 6.03
C LEU A 536 -23.73 20.80 4.89
N ILE A 537 -23.36 20.54 3.64
CA ILE A 537 -23.80 21.36 2.48
C ILE A 537 -25.33 21.47 2.41
N PRO A 538 -26.11 20.37 2.45
CA PRO A 538 -27.57 20.45 2.46
C PRO A 538 -28.12 21.17 3.70
N LEU A 539 -27.54 20.92 4.88
CA LEU A 539 -27.99 21.53 6.14
C LEU A 539 -27.78 23.05 6.14
N TYR A 540 -26.63 23.53 5.67
CA TYR A 540 -26.37 24.96 5.51
C TYR A 540 -27.32 25.60 4.50
N ALA A 541 -27.58 24.94 3.37
CA ALA A 541 -28.55 25.44 2.39
C ALA A 541 -29.95 25.57 3.02
N GLN A 542 -30.41 24.55 3.77
CA GLN A 542 -31.71 24.55 4.45
C GLN A 542 -31.85 25.60 5.56
N GLU A 543 -30.76 25.96 6.24
CA GLU A 543 -30.71 27.04 7.24
C GLU A 543 -30.40 28.42 6.64
N GLY A 544 -30.21 28.51 5.31
CA GLY A 544 -29.85 29.77 4.63
C GLY A 544 -28.45 30.30 4.97
N GLN A 545 -27.55 29.45 5.46
CA GLN A 545 -26.17 29.79 5.82
C GLN A 545 -25.27 29.82 4.57
N TRP A 546 -25.62 30.67 3.59
CA TRP A 546 -24.97 30.71 2.28
C TRP A 546 -23.50 31.12 2.31
N GLU A 547 -23.07 31.91 3.29
CA GLU A 547 -21.63 32.24 3.43
C GLU A 547 -20.80 30.99 3.74
N LYS A 548 -21.30 30.09 4.61
CA LYS A 548 -20.61 28.83 4.90
C LYS A 548 -20.60 27.89 3.69
N VAL A 549 -21.66 27.91 2.88
CA VAL A 549 -21.65 27.20 1.59
C VAL A 549 -20.56 27.75 0.68
N ARG A 550 -20.42 29.08 0.54
CA ARG A 550 -19.35 29.67 -0.29
C ARG A 550 -17.95 29.33 0.23
N GLU A 551 -17.76 29.32 1.54
CA GLU A 551 -16.49 28.94 2.17
C GLU A 551 -16.08 27.51 1.77
N LEU A 552 -17.00 26.55 1.86
CA LEU A 552 -16.74 25.16 1.45
C LEU A 552 -16.33 25.01 -0.03
N PHE A 553 -16.84 25.88 -0.90
CA PHE A 553 -16.55 25.83 -2.33
C PHE A 553 -15.38 26.73 -2.77
N THR A 554 -14.77 27.51 -1.86
CA THR A 554 -13.67 28.42 -2.18
C THR A 554 -12.43 27.66 -2.66
N ASN A 555 -12.15 26.51 -2.05
CA ASN A 555 -11.02 25.64 -2.38
C ASN A 555 -11.46 24.34 -3.09
N ILE A 556 -12.62 24.31 -3.75
CA ILE A 556 -13.15 23.08 -4.38
C ILE A 556 -12.14 22.41 -5.33
N LYS A 557 -11.24 23.19 -5.96
CA LYS A 557 -10.20 22.68 -6.86
C LYS A 557 -9.12 21.83 -6.17
N SER A 558 -8.96 21.87 -4.85
CA SER A 558 -8.02 21.01 -4.12
C SER A 558 -8.54 19.59 -3.91
N TYR A 559 -9.84 19.35 -4.14
CA TYR A 559 -10.48 18.04 -4.01
C TYR A 559 -10.33 17.21 -5.29
N SER A 560 -10.41 15.89 -5.15
CA SER A 560 -10.51 14.98 -6.32
C SER A 560 -11.74 15.30 -7.16
N ARG A 561 -11.73 14.92 -8.44
CA ARG A 561 -12.85 15.25 -9.32
C ARG A 561 -14.17 14.66 -8.79
N THR A 562 -14.13 13.44 -8.28
CA THR A 562 -15.31 12.77 -7.76
C THR A 562 -15.81 13.43 -6.47
N ASP A 563 -14.92 13.88 -5.59
CA ASP A 563 -15.31 14.65 -4.40
C ASP A 563 -16.00 15.98 -4.77
N GLN A 564 -15.46 16.69 -5.77
CA GLN A 564 -16.10 17.92 -6.28
C GLN A 564 -17.53 17.65 -6.74
N GLU A 565 -17.76 16.53 -7.43
CA GLU A 565 -19.08 16.11 -7.88
C GLU A 565 -20.00 15.73 -6.72
N ILE A 566 -19.50 15.01 -5.71
CA ILE A 566 -20.26 14.70 -4.49
C ILE A 566 -20.73 15.99 -3.83
N MET A 567 -19.84 16.97 -3.65
CA MET A 567 -20.18 18.27 -3.05
C MET A 567 -21.26 19.00 -3.87
N LEU A 568 -21.11 19.06 -5.19
CA LEU A 568 -22.06 19.71 -6.09
C LEU A 568 -23.43 19.04 -6.08
N GLU A 569 -23.49 17.70 -6.04
CA GLU A 569 -24.75 16.95 -5.96
C GLU A 569 -25.45 17.19 -4.63
N CYS A 570 -24.70 17.27 -3.53
CA CYS A 570 -25.25 17.64 -2.23
C CYS A 570 -25.77 19.09 -2.20
N LEU A 571 -25.10 20.00 -2.90
CA LEU A 571 -25.58 21.38 -3.05
C LEU A 571 -26.87 21.46 -3.86
N GLU A 572 -26.97 20.71 -4.97
CA GLU A 572 -28.19 20.59 -5.77
C GLU A 572 -29.34 20.05 -4.91
N GLN A 573 -29.12 18.96 -4.18
CA GLN A 573 -30.10 18.38 -3.25
C GLN A 573 -30.54 19.37 -2.16
N GLY A 574 -29.59 20.07 -1.53
CA GLY A 574 -29.88 21.09 -0.52
C GLY A 574 -30.75 22.22 -1.08
N CYS A 575 -30.42 22.71 -2.27
CA CYS A 575 -31.20 23.76 -2.94
C CYS A 575 -32.61 23.28 -3.33
N ASP A 576 -32.74 22.04 -3.79
CA ASP A 576 -34.05 21.44 -4.11
C ASP A 576 -34.92 21.30 -2.86
N LEU A 577 -34.35 20.89 -1.73
CA LEU A 577 -35.05 20.84 -0.45
C LEU A 577 -35.53 22.23 -0.01
N VAL A 578 -34.71 23.26 -0.14
CA VAL A 578 -35.09 24.66 0.14
C VAL A 578 -36.28 25.09 -0.73
N ARG A 579 -36.28 24.74 -2.02
CA ARG A 579 -37.37 25.09 -2.96
C ARG A 579 -38.67 24.36 -2.65
N CYS A 580 -38.62 23.18 -2.04
CA CYS A 580 -39.80 22.37 -1.72
C CYS A 580 -40.48 22.74 -0.39
N ILE A 581 -39.81 23.44 0.52
CA ILE A 581 -40.36 23.81 1.84
C ILE A 581 -41.34 24.98 1.69
N LYS A 582 -42.58 24.80 2.17
CA LYS A 582 -43.61 25.86 2.27
C LYS A 582 -43.94 26.16 3.74
N PRO A 583 -44.09 27.44 4.14
CA PRO A 583 -43.82 28.66 3.37
C PRO A 583 -42.30 28.85 3.13
N VAL A 584 -41.93 29.45 2.01
CA VAL A 584 -40.52 29.63 1.61
C VAL A 584 -39.87 30.67 2.52
N VAL A 585 -39.10 30.22 3.51
CA VAL A 585 -38.36 31.11 4.45
C VAL A 585 -36.95 31.43 3.93
N VAL A 586 -36.37 30.58 3.08
CA VAL A 586 -35.00 30.70 2.58
C VAL A 586 -35.00 30.72 1.05
N THR A 587 -34.26 31.64 0.44
CA THR A 587 -34.11 31.76 -1.02
C THR A 587 -32.70 31.37 -1.46
N VAL A 588 -32.58 30.71 -2.61
CA VAL A 588 -31.28 30.31 -3.19
C VAL A 588 -30.65 31.50 -3.93
N PRO A 589 -29.44 31.94 -3.57
CA PRO A 589 -28.73 33.03 -4.24
C PRO A 589 -28.43 32.75 -5.72
N ALA A 590 -28.29 33.80 -6.54
CA ALA A 590 -28.08 33.69 -7.98
C ALA A 590 -26.73 33.04 -8.34
N ASP A 591 -25.67 33.37 -7.61
CA ASP A 591 -24.34 32.79 -7.73
C ASP A 591 -24.32 31.28 -7.45
N ILE A 592 -25.09 30.83 -6.44
CA ILE A 592 -25.23 29.40 -6.12
C ILE A 592 -26.01 28.66 -7.22
N ASN A 593 -27.07 29.27 -7.76
CA ASN A 593 -27.80 28.69 -8.90
C ASN A 593 -26.93 28.54 -10.14
N GLU A 594 -26.07 29.52 -10.40
CA GLU A 594 -25.11 29.47 -11.51
C GLU A 594 -24.11 28.32 -11.35
N LEU A 595 -23.55 28.17 -10.15
CA LEU A 595 -22.59 27.11 -9.83
C LEU A 595 -23.15 25.71 -10.08
N ILE A 596 -24.42 25.47 -9.71
CA ILE A 596 -25.13 24.19 -9.94
C ILE A 596 -25.36 23.98 -11.43
N ASP A 597 -25.84 25.00 -12.16
CA ASP A 597 -26.18 24.84 -13.57
C ASP A 597 -24.94 24.54 -14.42
N GLU A 598 -23.83 25.24 -14.20
CA GLU A 598 -22.62 25.08 -15.01
C GLU A 598 -21.98 23.70 -14.85
N ASN A 599 -22.04 23.11 -13.66
CA ASN A 599 -21.45 21.81 -13.35
C ASN A 599 -22.41 20.62 -13.47
N LYS A 600 -23.60 20.84 -14.03
CA LYS A 600 -24.56 19.76 -14.27
C LYS A 600 -24.06 18.80 -15.36
N LYS A 601 -23.94 17.52 -15.03
CA LYS A 601 -23.61 16.46 -15.98
C LYS A 601 -24.70 16.32 -17.05
N LEU A 602 -24.26 16.03 -18.26
CA LEU A 602 -25.13 15.78 -19.38
C LEU A 602 -25.16 14.27 -19.69
N ASN A 603 -26.36 13.68 -19.70
CA ASN A 603 -26.59 12.33 -20.19
C ASN A 603 -26.54 12.26 -21.73
N ILE A 604 -25.63 13.01 -22.37
CA ILE A 604 -25.43 12.99 -23.82
C ILE A 604 -23.94 12.87 -24.07
N ASN A 605 -23.52 11.88 -24.86
CA ASN A 605 -22.12 11.76 -25.22
C ASN A 605 -21.74 12.76 -26.34
N ALA A 606 -20.45 13.02 -26.53
CA ALA A 606 -19.97 13.93 -27.57
C ALA A 606 -20.40 13.52 -28.98
N LYS A 607 -20.52 12.21 -29.24
CA LYS A 607 -20.98 11.67 -30.53
C LYS A 607 -22.46 12.01 -30.78
N ASP A 608 -23.29 12.03 -29.75
CA ASP A 608 -24.72 12.34 -29.82
C ASP A 608 -24.96 13.82 -30.01
N LEU A 609 -24.15 14.66 -29.36
CA LEU A 609 -24.14 16.09 -29.62
C LEU A 609 -23.78 16.38 -31.08
N ILE A 610 -22.67 15.83 -31.59
CA ILE A 610 -22.23 16.04 -32.98
C ILE A 610 -23.25 15.45 -33.98
N ARG A 611 -23.82 14.28 -33.69
CA ARG A 611 -24.86 13.65 -34.49
C ARG A 611 -26.10 14.54 -34.58
N SER A 612 -26.56 15.06 -33.45
CA SER A 612 -27.73 15.95 -33.40
C SER A 612 -27.47 17.25 -34.13
N LEU A 613 -26.26 17.82 -34.04
CA LEU A 613 -25.87 19.01 -34.78
C LEU A 613 -25.84 18.79 -36.30
N SER A 614 -25.38 17.62 -36.75
CA SER A 614 -25.44 17.24 -38.18
C SER A 614 -26.89 17.15 -38.66
N GLU A 615 -27.79 16.62 -37.84
CA GLU A 615 -29.21 16.49 -38.17
C GLU A 615 -29.97 17.83 -38.11
N ILE A 616 -29.61 18.75 -37.20
CA ILE A 616 -30.19 20.10 -37.15
C ILE A 616 -29.79 20.93 -38.39
N THR A 617 -28.60 20.68 -38.94
CA THR A 617 -28.03 21.42 -40.06
C THR A 617 -28.23 20.75 -41.42
N ASP A 618 -28.72 19.52 -41.46
CA ASP A 618 -28.78 18.65 -42.65
C ASP A 618 -27.41 18.41 -43.31
N LEU A 619 -26.32 18.49 -42.54
CA LEU A 619 -24.96 18.27 -43.03
C LEU A 619 -24.51 16.80 -42.87
N PRO A 620 -23.70 16.26 -43.80
CA PRO A 620 -23.31 14.85 -43.80
C PRO A 620 -22.42 14.47 -42.60
N LYS A 621 -22.70 13.30 -42.02
CA LYS A 621 -21.89 12.69 -40.96
C LYS A 621 -20.54 12.25 -41.53
N GLY A 622 -19.44 12.56 -40.82
CA GLY A 622 -18.08 12.22 -41.27
C GLY A 622 -17.46 13.22 -42.25
N GLY A 623 -18.09 14.38 -42.48
CA GLY A 623 -17.53 15.49 -43.25
C GLY A 623 -16.71 16.49 -42.43
N HIS A 624 -16.16 17.51 -43.09
CA HIS A 624 -15.36 18.59 -42.49
C HIS A 624 -16.04 19.24 -41.28
N PHE A 625 -17.35 19.44 -41.35
CA PHE A 625 -18.16 19.95 -40.25
C PHE A 625 -18.03 19.10 -38.99
N THR A 626 -18.29 17.78 -39.08
CA THR A 626 -18.23 16.89 -37.91
C THR A 626 -16.83 16.70 -37.34
N TYR A 627 -15.78 16.68 -38.18
CA TYR A 627 -14.40 16.63 -37.71
C TYR A 627 -13.96 17.93 -37.04
N GLY A 628 -14.37 19.08 -37.58
CA GLY A 628 -14.13 20.40 -36.98
C GLY A 628 -14.80 20.54 -35.62
N LEU A 629 -16.08 20.14 -35.51
CA LEU A 629 -16.79 20.12 -34.23
C LEU A 629 -16.11 19.19 -33.22
N ARG A 630 -15.67 18.00 -33.65
CA ARG A 630 -14.94 17.06 -32.79
C ARG A 630 -13.64 17.66 -32.27
N GLY A 631 -12.87 18.33 -33.13
CA GLY A 631 -11.62 18.98 -32.74
C GLY A 631 -11.81 20.15 -31.77
N ARG A 632 -12.82 21.01 -32.00
CA ARG A 632 -13.11 22.14 -31.10
C ARG A 632 -13.74 21.72 -29.79
N LEU A 633 -14.57 20.69 -29.80
CA LEU A 633 -15.10 20.12 -28.57
C LEU A 633 -13.97 19.47 -27.75
N LEU A 634 -13.01 18.79 -28.41
CA LEU A 634 -11.81 18.26 -27.78
C LEU A 634 -10.93 19.37 -27.19
N GLU A 635 -10.79 20.50 -27.87
CA GLU A 635 -10.03 21.65 -27.36
C GLU A 635 -10.66 22.25 -26.09
N VAL A 636 -11.99 22.43 -26.08
CA VAL A 636 -12.71 22.91 -24.89
C VAL A 636 -12.57 21.94 -23.73
N ILE A 637 -12.75 20.65 -24.01
CA ILE A 637 -12.62 19.60 -23.01
C ILE A 637 -11.19 19.53 -22.50
N ASN A 638 -10.17 19.54 -23.36
CA ASN A 638 -8.77 19.52 -22.94
C ASN A 638 -8.33 20.82 -22.25
N SER A 639 -8.98 21.96 -22.54
CA SER A 639 -8.77 23.16 -21.74
C SER A 639 -9.21 22.93 -20.30
N ARG A 640 -10.43 22.41 -20.12
CA ARG A 640 -10.94 22.03 -18.79
C ARG A 640 -10.08 20.94 -18.15
N LEU A 641 -9.80 19.85 -18.86
CA LEU A 641 -9.04 18.72 -18.33
C LEU A 641 -7.61 19.12 -17.97
N ARG A 642 -6.97 20.05 -18.69
CA ARG A 642 -5.63 20.54 -18.32
C ARG A 642 -5.65 21.36 -17.04
N GLU A 643 -6.71 22.14 -16.80
CA GLU A 643 -6.94 22.74 -15.47
C GLU A 643 -7.12 21.67 -14.38
N GLU A 644 -7.61 20.48 -14.75
CA GLU A 644 -7.74 19.28 -13.90
C GLU A 644 -6.50 18.36 -13.94
N GLY A 645 -5.38 18.77 -14.57
CA GLY A 645 -4.14 17.98 -14.65
C GLY A 645 -4.16 16.78 -15.61
N ARG A 646 -5.10 16.72 -16.55
CA ARG A 646 -5.32 15.62 -17.51
C ARG A 646 -5.38 16.11 -18.96
N GLU A 647 -5.19 15.21 -19.92
CA GLU A 647 -5.44 15.47 -21.35
C GLU A 647 -5.92 14.17 -22.03
N VAL A 648 -6.84 14.29 -22.99
CA VAL A 648 -7.32 13.13 -23.77
C VAL A 648 -7.14 13.38 -25.27
N GLU A 649 -6.84 12.32 -26.01
CA GLU A 649 -6.72 12.38 -27.47
C GLU A 649 -8.06 12.16 -28.17
N HIS A 650 -9.02 11.50 -27.51
CA HIS A 650 -10.29 11.08 -28.07
C HIS A 650 -11.47 11.31 -27.12
N LEU A 651 -12.65 11.61 -27.70
CA LEU A 651 -13.88 11.94 -26.97
C LEU A 651 -14.75 10.73 -26.57
N HIS A 652 -14.29 9.48 -26.76
CA HIS A 652 -15.18 8.31 -26.58
C HIS A 652 -15.54 8.03 -25.12
N ASP A 653 -14.65 8.37 -24.18
CA ASP A 653 -14.80 8.05 -22.75
C ASP A 653 -14.85 9.32 -21.88
N VAL A 654 -15.45 10.40 -22.40
CA VAL A 654 -15.50 11.70 -21.69
C VAL A 654 -16.92 12.12 -21.36
N THR A 655 -17.19 12.28 -20.08
CA THR A 655 -18.42 12.88 -19.54
C THR A 655 -18.45 14.38 -19.85
N LEU A 656 -19.54 14.84 -20.49
CA LEU A 656 -19.80 16.25 -20.79
C LEU A 656 -20.57 16.94 -19.67
N TYR A 657 -20.21 18.18 -19.37
CA TYR A 657 -20.95 19.08 -18.49
C TYR A 657 -21.64 20.19 -19.29
N LYS A 658 -22.63 20.86 -18.70
CA LYS A 658 -23.26 22.06 -19.31
C LYS A 658 -22.23 23.11 -19.71
N LYS A 659 -21.26 23.40 -18.84
CA LYS A 659 -20.15 24.34 -19.15
C LYS A 659 -19.34 23.93 -20.38
N ASP A 660 -19.16 22.64 -20.67
CA ASP A 660 -18.45 22.19 -21.87
C ASP A 660 -19.20 22.62 -23.13
N VAL A 661 -20.53 22.51 -23.13
CA VAL A 661 -21.38 22.95 -24.24
C VAL A 661 -21.38 24.48 -24.35
N TYR A 662 -21.48 25.20 -23.23
CA TYR A 662 -21.46 26.66 -23.22
C TYR A 662 -20.11 27.22 -23.71
N HIS A 663 -19.00 26.64 -23.27
CA HIS A 663 -17.66 27.00 -23.73
C HIS A 663 -17.42 26.59 -25.19
N PHE A 664 -17.96 25.46 -25.63
CA PHE A 664 -17.96 25.06 -27.03
C PHE A 664 -18.68 26.08 -27.91
N ILE A 665 -19.88 26.51 -27.51
CA ILE A 665 -20.60 27.58 -28.20
C ILE A 665 -19.78 28.87 -28.17
N ALA A 666 -19.23 29.26 -27.03
CA ALA A 666 -18.44 30.49 -26.89
C ALA A 666 -17.16 30.47 -27.75
N LEU A 667 -16.50 29.32 -27.87
CA LEU A 667 -15.33 29.14 -28.73
C LEU A 667 -15.73 29.33 -30.20
N LEU A 668 -16.78 28.65 -30.65
CA LEU A 668 -17.28 28.77 -32.02
C LEU A 668 -17.78 30.18 -32.34
N ASP A 669 -18.45 30.83 -31.39
CA ASP A 669 -18.98 32.18 -31.51
C ASP A 669 -17.83 33.22 -31.68
N LYS A 670 -16.73 33.03 -30.94
CA LYS A 670 -15.49 33.80 -31.15
C LYS A 670 -14.85 33.51 -32.50
N GLU A 671 -14.80 32.26 -32.94
CA GLU A 671 -14.24 31.91 -34.26
C GLU A 671 -15.03 32.55 -35.41
N ILE A 672 -16.36 32.59 -35.32
CA ILE A 672 -17.19 33.31 -36.28
C ILE A 672 -16.84 34.80 -36.24
N GLN A 673 -16.75 35.42 -35.06
CA GLN A 673 -16.38 36.85 -34.93
C GLN A 673 -15.04 37.17 -35.61
N CYS A 674 -14.04 36.30 -35.44
CA CYS A 674 -12.73 36.49 -36.05
C CYS A 674 -12.79 36.48 -37.59
N MET A 675 -13.72 35.72 -38.17
CA MET A 675 -13.87 35.57 -39.62
C MET A 675 -14.94 36.51 -40.23
N ASP A 676 -15.86 36.98 -39.41
CA ASP A 676 -16.92 37.93 -39.72
C ASP A 676 -17.01 38.98 -38.59
N PRO A 677 -16.28 40.11 -38.71
CA PRO A 677 -16.30 41.16 -37.70
C PRO A 677 -17.66 41.81 -37.47
N SER A 678 -18.63 41.59 -38.37
CA SER A 678 -20.00 42.09 -38.25
C SER A 678 -20.91 41.19 -37.40
N HIS A 679 -20.45 39.97 -37.11
CA HIS A 679 -21.06 39.09 -36.12
C HIS A 679 -21.07 39.80 -34.75
N LYS A 680 -22.04 39.47 -33.90
CA LYS A 680 -22.09 39.97 -32.53
C LYS A 680 -21.95 38.79 -31.60
N ILE A 681 -20.88 38.77 -30.82
CA ILE A 681 -20.64 37.77 -29.79
C ILE A 681 -21.83 37.75 -28.83
N MET A 682 -22.33 36.54 -28.56
CA MET A 682 -23.38 36.29 -27.58
C MET A 682 -22.89 36.70 -26.18
N ASN A 683 -23.72 37.48 -25.47
CA ASN A 683 -23.49 37.76 -24.06
C ASN A 683 -23.74 36.49 -23.20
N LYS A 684 -23.47 36.57 -21.90
CA LYS A 684 -23.58 35.41 -21.00
C LYS A 684 -24.99 34.80 -21.00
N GLU A 685 -26.03 35.62 -20.82
CA GLU A 685 -27.44 35.16 -20.82
C GLU A 685 -27.83 34.50 -22.14
N GLN A 686 -27.47 35.11 -23.27
CA GLN A 686 -27.75 34.58 -24.61
C GLN A 686 -27.09 33.22 -24.83
N ARG A 687 -25.85 33.03 -24.35
CA ARG A 687 -25.16 31.74 -24.43
C ARG A 687 -25.83 30.67 -23.58
N THR A 688 -26.26 31.02 -22.37
CA THR A 688 -26.96 30.09 -21.47
C THR A 688 -28.30 29.66 -22.05
N GLU A 689 -29.10 30.60 -22.57
CA GLU A 689 -30.37 30.31 -23.24
C GLU A 689 -30.16 29.43 -24.49
N PHE A 690 -29.20 29.78 -25.33
CA PHE A 690 -28.87 29.04 -26.55
C PHE A 690 -28.36 27.63 -26.24
N GLY A 691 -27.45 27.49 -25.27
CA GLY A 691 -26.89 26.22 -24.86
C GLY A 691 -27.92 25.30 -24.22
N THR A 692 -28.79 25.83 -23.36
CA THR A 692 -29.89 25.05 -22.75
C THR A 692 -30.84 24.53 -23.81
N ALA A 693 -31.26 25.37 -24.76
CA ALA A 693 -32.12 24.96 -25.86
C ALA A 693 -31.49 23.88 -26.77
N LEU A 694 -30.17 23.95 -26.98
CA LEU A 694 -29.43 22.91 -27.71
C LEU A 694 -29.46 21.58 -26.94
N ILE A 695 -29.13 21.61 -25.64
CA ILE A 695 -29.10 20.41 -24.78
C ILE A 695 -30.47 19.73 -24.73
N ASP A 696 -31.54 20.50 -24.51
CA ASP A 696 -32.91 19.98 -24.44
C ASP A 696 -33.31 19.31 -25.76
N LYS A 697 -32.88 19.86 -26.90
CA LYS A 697 -33.13 19.26 -28.20
C LYS A 697 -32.42 17.92 -28.39
N VAL A 698 -31.19 17.79 -27.89
CA VAL A 698 -30.44 16.52 -27.94
C VAL A 698 -31.14 15.47 -27.06
N LYS A 699 -31.56 15.84 -25.84
CA LYS A 699 -32.23 14.93 -24.89
C LYS A 699 -33.60 14.45 -25.35
N ALA A 700 -34.39 15.29 -26.01
CA ALA A 700 -35.74 14.94 -26.47
C ALA A 700 -35.79 13.78 -27.49
N LYS A 701 -34.65 13.36 -28.06
CA LYS A 701 -34.55 12.19 -28.95
C LYS A 701 -34.33 10.85 -28.23
N GLU A 702 -34.05 10.85 -26.93
CA GLU A 702 -33.79 9.61 -26.17
C GLU A 702 -35.04 8.93 -25.59
N GLN A 703 -36.21 9.54 -25.64
CA GLN A 703 -37.47 8.87 -25.21
C GLN A 703 -38.14 8.17 -26.40
N PRO A 704 -38.17 6.82 -26.48
CA PRO A 704 -38.78 6.10 -27.60
C PRO A 704 -40.32 6.06 -27.53
N ASN A 705 -40.94 6.39 -26.39
CA ASN A 705 -42.35 6.11 -26.12
C ASN A 705 -43.34 7.26 -26.36
N ALA A 706 -42.91 8.39 -26.95
CA ALA A 706 -43.83 9.46 -27.33
C ALA A 706 -44.25 9.42 -28.83
N GLN A 707 -44.00 8.31 -29.53
CA GLN A 707 -44.26 8.21 -30.98
C GLN A 707 -45.70 7.87 -31.38
N VAL A 708 -46.61 7.59 -30.44
CA VAL A 708 -48.01 7.25 -30.82
C VAL A 708 -48.93 8.47 -30.85
N ASP A 709 -48.70 9.51 -30.05
CA ASP A 709 -49.56 10.72 -30.06
C ASP A 709 -49.04 11.86 -30.96
N ALA A 710 -47.78 11.81 -31.40
CA ALA A 710 -47.19 12.85 -32.26
C ALA A 710 -47.68 12.80 -33.72
N GLN A 711 -48.19 11.66 -34.20
CA GLN A 711 -48.75 11.54 -35.54
C GLN A 711 -50.13 12.21 -35.68
N LEU A 712 -50.87 12.42 -34.59
CA LEU A 712 -52.14 13.15 -34.60
C LEU A 712 -51.99 14.67 -34.47
N GLN A 713 -50.86 15.17 -33.97
CA GLN A 713 -50.57 16.61 -33.92
C GLN A 713 -49.82 17.15 -35.16
N ALA A 714 -49.31 16.26 -36.04
CA ALA A 714 -48.57 16.66 -37.24
C ALA A 714 -49.40 17.41 -38.29
N ASN A 715 -50.73 17.48 -38.15
CA ASN A 715 -51.62 18.13 -39.12
C ASN A 715 -52.15 19.52 -38.71
N LEU A 716 -51.68 20.12 -37.61
CA LEU A 716 -52.13 21.46 -37.21
C LEU A 716 -50.96 22.42 -36.90
N SER A 717 -50.61 23.21 -37.92
CA SER A 717 -49.78 24.44 -37.88
C SER A 717 -48.30 24.29 -37.45
N TYR A 718 -47.42 24.03 -38.41
CA TYR A 718 -45.98 24.11 -38.19
C TYR A 718 -45.52 25.58 -38.29
N LYS A 719 -45.57 26.32 -37.17
CA LYS A 719 -44.67 27.46 -37.00
C LYS A 719 -43.30 26.91 -36.61
N PRO A 720 -42.22 27.20 -37.36
CA PRO A 720 -40.90 26.72 -37.00
C PRO A 720 -40.49 27.31 -35.65
N ASN A 721 -39.98 26.47 -34.75
CA ASN A 721 -39.48 26.92 -33.45
C ASN A 721 -38.34 27.92 -33.69
N LYS A 722 -38.60 29.20 -33.38
CA LYS A 722 -37.70 30.34 -33.66
C LYS A 722 -36.30 30.12 -33.09
N THR A 723 -36.18 29.42 -31.95
CA THR A 723 -34.91 29.10 -31.31
C THR A 723 -34.13 28.03 -32.08
N LEU A 724 -34.82 27.03 -32.64
CA LEU A 724 -34.20 25.97 -33.42
C LEU A 724 -33.62 26.50 -34.75
N ASN A 725 -34.32 27.43 -35.39
CA ASN A 725 -33.82 28.09 -36.59
C ASN A 725 -32.54 28.89 -36.30
N LYS A 726 -32.49 29.60 -35.16
CA LYS A 726 -31.27 30.30 -34.73
C LYS A 726 -30.10 29.35 -34.48
N ILE A 727 -30.35 28.19 -33.85
CA ILE A 727 -29.32 27.15 -33.67
C ILE A 727 -28.81 26.66 -35.02
N ARG A 728 -29.72 26.34 -35.94
CA ARG A 728 -29.38 25.92 -37.30
C ARG A 728 -28.54 26.97 -38.04
N GLU A 729 -28.98 28.23 -38.05
CA GLU A 729 -28.27 29.34 -38.69
C GLU A 729 -26.86 29.52 -38.11
N PHE A 730 -26.72 29.45 -36.79
CA PHE A 730 -25.42 29.54 -36.12
C PHE A 730 -24.48 28.41 -36.59
N PHE A 731 -24.91 27.16 -36.55
CA PHE A 731 -24.05 26.04 -36.93
C PHE A 731 -23.80 25.93 -38.45
N LEU A 732 -24.70 26.46 -39.30
CA LEU A 732 -24.43 26.65 -40.72
C LEU A 732 -23.33 27.70 -40.95
N LYS A 733 -23.30 28.79 -40.17
CA LYS A 733 -22.17 29.73 -40.18
C LYS A 733 -20.88 29.06 -39.72
N VAL A 734 -20.91 28.26 -38.65
CA VAL A 734 -19.75 27.45 -38.20
C VAL A 734 -19.24 26.55 -39.32
N ALA A 735 -20.13 25.83 -40.02
CA ALA A 735 -19.75 24.98 -41.14
C ALA A 735 -19.02 25.78 -42.24
N SER A 736 -19.53 26.98 -42.58
CA SER A 736 -18.88 27.86 -43.55
C SER A 736 -17.48 28.33 -43.13
N VAL A 737 -17.24 28.48 -41.82
CA VAL A 737 -15.91 28.83 -41.26
C VAL A 737 -14.96 27.64 -41.38
N PHE A 738 -15.42 26.42 -41.08
CA PHE A 738 -14.61 25.21 -41.22
C PHE A 738 -14.25 24.92 -42.68
N ASP A 739 -15.16 25.17 -43.62
CA ASP A 739 -14.87 25.05 -45.06
C ASP A 739 -13.86 26.11 -45.54
N LYS A 740 -13.97 27.36 -45.09
CA LYS A 740 -13.02 28.44 -45.44
C LYS A 740 -11.61 28.22 -44.87
N ASN A 741 -11.49 27.70 -43.65
CA ASN A 741 -10.20 27.45 -42.99
C ASN A 741 -9.37 26.32 -43.66
N ILE A 742 -10.01 25.42 -44.40
CA ILE A 742 -9.30 24.37 -45.16
C ILE A 742 -8.77 24.92 -46.50
N ILE A 743 -9.42 25.93 -47.10
CA ILE A 743 -8.90 26.57 -48.31
C ILE A 743 -7.58 27.32 -48.00
N THR A 744 -7.46 27.93 -46.82
CA THR A 744 -6.23 28.63 -46.39
C THR A 744 -5.18 27.67 -45.80
N LYS A 745 -5.53 26.76 -44.87
CA LYS A 745 -4.56 25.81 -44.29
C LYS A 745 -4.20 24.66 -45.22
N GLY A 746 -5.07 24.26 -46.14
CA GLY A 746 -4.79 23.26 -47.17
C GLY A 746 -3.74 23.75 -48.17
N VAL A 747 -3.78 25.01 -48.56
CA VAL A 747 -2.76 25.62 -49.45
C VAL A 747 -1.41 25.73 -48.75
N GLU A 748 -1.37 26.07 -47.45
CA GLU A 748 -0.12 26.13 -46.67
C GLU A 748 0.46 24.75 -46.34
N LYS A 749 -0.38 23.76 -45.98
CA LYS A 749 0.07 22.36 -45.81
C LYS A 749 0.57 21.78 -47.12
N THR A 750 -0.07 22.07 -48.26
CA THR A 750 0.37 21.56 -49.56
C THR A 750 1.69 22.21 -49.99
N LYS A 751 1.92 23.50 -49.69
CA LYS A 751 3.23 24.16 -49.88
C LYS A 751 4.32 23.55 -48.99
N ALA A 752 4.04 23.31 -47.71
CA ALA A 752 4.99 22.71 -46.77
C ALA A 752 5.26 21.22 -47.09
N LEU A 753 4.27 20.48 -47.57
CA LEU A 753 4.42 19.09 -48.00
C LEU A 753 5.21 19.00 -49.31
N LYS A 754 4.99 19.92 -50.26
CA LYS A 754 5.74 19.97 -51.53
C LYS A 754 7.20 20.34 -51.29
N GLY A 755 7.48 21.32 -50.42
CA GLY A 755 8.84 21.65 -49.99
C GLY A 755 9.55 20.49 -49.25
N LYS A 756 8.82 19.69 -48.45
CA LYS A 756 9.38 18.48 -47.83
C LYS A 756 9.59 17.32 -48.82
N LEU A 757 8.72 17.18 -49.83
CA LEU A 757 8.83 16.17 -50.88
C LEU A 757 9.94 16.48 -51.89
N ASP A 758 10.21 17.75 -52.16
CA ASP A 758 11.32 18.17 -53.04
C ASP A 758 12.68 17.93 -52.36
N VAL A 759 12.78 18.12 -51.03
CA VAL A 759 13.98 17.77 -50.23
C VAL A 759 14.21 16.25 -50.15
N ILE A 760 13.15 15.44 -50.11
CA ILE A 760 13.27 13.97 -50.11
C ILE A 760 13.72 13.47 -51.49
N LYS A 761 13.30 14.12 -52.59
CA LYS A 761 13.73 13.74 -53.95
C LYS A 761 15.19 14.07 -54.25
N GLU A 762 15.73 15.16 -53.69
CA GLU A 762 17.16 15.49 -53.84
C GLU A 762 18.04 14.55 -52.99
N GLY A 763 17.60 14.19 -51.77
CA GLY A 763 18.33 13.25 -50.91
C GLY A 763 18.38 11.81 -51.46
N ASP A 764 17.29 11.33 -52.08
CA ASP A 764 17.24 9.98 -52.67
C ASP A 764 18.11 9.85 -53.94
N LEU A 765 18.29 10.93 -54.71
CA LEU A 765 19.14 10.91 -55.91
C LEU A 765 20.63 10.90 -55.56
N GLU A 766 21.05 11.63 -54.52
CA GLU A 766 22.43 11.60 -54.03
C GLU A 766 22.78 10.24 -53.38
N GLN A 767 21.83 9.65 -52.65
CA GLN A 767 22.03 8.36 -51.99
C GLN A 767 22.04 7.19 -52.99
N GLN A 768 21.23 7.24 -54.06
CA GLN A 768 21.28 6.26 -55.14
C GLN A 768 22.54 6.40 -56.01
N ALA A 769 23.06 7.62 -56.22
CA ALA A 769 24.34 7.84 -56.90
C ALA A 769 25.53 7.30 -56.08
N ALA A 770 25.51 7.47 -54.75
CA ALA A 770 26.54 6.94 -53.86
C ALA A 770 26.55 5.40 -53.79
N ILE A 771 25.36 4.77 -53.80
CA ILE A 771 25.22 3.30 -53.82
C ILE A 771 25.64 2.71 -55.17
N ALA A 772 25.41 3.43 -56.28
CA ALA A 772 25.88 3.01 -57.60
C ALA A 772 27.42 3.08 -57.73
N LEU A 773 28.08 4.07 -57.11
CA LEU A 773 29.54 4.19 -57.09
C LEU A 773 30.23 3.14 -56.19
N GLN A 774 29.59 2.73 -55.08
CA GLN A 774 30.11 1.65 -54.22
C GLN A 774 29.96 0.25 -54.84
N ARG A 775 28.94 0.04 -55.68
CA ARG A 775 28.76 -1.24 -56.39
C ARG A 775 29.71 -1.43 -57.56
N SER A 776 30.18 -0.35 -58.20
CA SER A 776 31.18 -0.45 -59.28
C SER A 776 32.61 -0.67 -58.78
N THR A 777 32.92 -0.31 -57.53
CA THR A 777 34.26 -0.46 -56.94
C THR A 777 34.50 -1.85 -56.32
N ASN A 778 33.46 -2.57 -55.92
CA ASN A 778 33.58 -3.93 -55.34
C ASN A 778 33.54 -5.08 -56.37
N MET A 779 33.50 -4.79 -57.67
CA MET A 779 33.59 -5.80 -58.75
C MET A 779 34.95 -5.85 -59.45
N SER A 780 35.97 -5.13 -58.95
CA SER A 780 37.32 -5.11 -59.53
C SER A 780 38.43 -5.07 -58.48
N SER A 781 38.36 -5.94 -57.47
CA SER A 781 39.49 -6.28 -56.59
C SER A 781 39.31 -7.67 -55.97
#